data_AF-A0A8H6DJT5-F1
#
_entry.id   AF-A0A8H6DJT5-F1
#
_cell.length_a   1.000
_cell.length_b   1.000
_cell.length_c   1.000
_cell.angle_alpha   90.00
_cell.angle_beta   90.00
_cell.angle_gamma   90.00
#
_symmetry.space_group_name_H-M   'P 1'
#
loop_
_entity.id
_entity.type
_entity.pdbx_description
1 polymer ?
#
loop_
_entity_poly.entity_id
_entity_poly.type
_entity_poly.pdbx_seq_one_letter_code
_entity_poly.pdbx_strand_id
1 'polypeptide(L)'
;MNFYLVAIPLVSLLLLKAVLTLFWHLRSSLRSVQGPSAARWTLGWYTWKVWQGAFEHVNRDLHKKYGSVVRYAPNRYSFSDLEAVKVIYGLGTSFPKSPWYIPWGNPGDNNLFNETSSAKHAHDRKQYQSTYSMSSLVNYEAFVDECAELLKRRLSELCAAGQAVDMHHWLQCYAFDVIGMITYGKRLGFLDKGEDVGNVIHALGEILSYSTLVGIVFPTLHNIFVPIMNFLAGSKGQGGAYVTAFTKARISEAQSNPKAVILDDSDTSTQSFLMKFLAKNTSKPDAFTSSHVITGCVINMIAGSDTTSISLSAVLYYLLKNPSCMDKLREEVETFTANGQLSTYVTYKESQAMPYLQAVIKEALRLHPATGLPLERVVPKGGATISGRFFPEGTIVGINTWVAHMDRSIFGQDADSFSPERWLQDGDGRLALMNRFWMPFGLGSRTCIGRHISMLEMCKLIPALVRDFEFAFHDNLLQNEWKTLNYWFVKPLDFNVWTLHKATTPAPKADPIVVDGTSFALNGKNVSYRFHVDPATGDLLLDHFGDRVTENPIAQIMSNGGGWSTQAHLRREFPDLGRGDFRTPAVHIKHAKGFTVCNFKYKSHTVVKGKPAIEKLPSTFGSDDDVSTLIIHLYDEYSSVGADLSYSIFPPFDAIVRNVKIINKSDDVIAVEKLSSFSVDFPHENYEMLQLQGEWTRECNRTRRKVEYGLQGFGSTTGYSSHYHNPFLSMVSPSTTESHGEAWGFSLVYTGSFSVEVEKSHQGLTRALVGMNPCQLSWPLRSGESLQSPECVSVFSNLGIGEMSRKFHRLYRQNLIRSKFVSETRPVLLNSWEGLYFDFDDKTIYKLAQESAKLGAKLFVLDDGWFGDKHPRVNDHAGLGDWVANPKRFPSGLDSLAKDITKLQVKDSDEKLQFGLWFEPEMVNQKSELYEQHPEWVLSAGEHARSETRQQLVLNAALPEVQDFIISSVSKILETVPVSYVKWDNNRAMHESPTPDNHHAYMLGIYHVFDVLTARFPDVLWEGCASGGGRFDPGILQYFPQVWTSDNMDAFDRIHIQFGTSLVYPPSTMGAHVCSAPNDVTGRSIPMSFRAHVAMMGGSFGFELNPDHTPEEDKAQIPDLIKLAEKINPIIIKGDMWRLVLPEYSNFPAAIFVSEDGSQAVLFAFQIRATTVLNYPLLRLAGLDPVARYKLDGGETYSGATLMNGGIQFRFGTDYDSKVVLLERV
;
A
#
# COMPACT_ATOMS: atom_id res chain seq x y z
N MET A 1 -39.28 -18.57 -64.57
CA MET A 1 -40.45 -18.04 -63.81
C MET A 1 -40.33 -16.52 -63.78
N ASN A 2 -41.27 -15.80 -64.39
CA ASN A 2 -41.12 -14.40 -64.81
C ASN A 2 -40.89 -13.41 -63.65
N PHE A 3 -39.70 -12.79 -63.59
CA PHE A 3 -39.34 -11.69 -62.68
C PHE A 3 -40.30 -10.48 -62.80
N TYR A 4 -40.96 -10.33 -63.96
CA TYR A 4 -41.94 -9.29 -64.24
C TYR A 4 -43.27 -9.41 -63.45
N LEU A 5 -43.65 -10.62 -63.02
CA LEU A 5 -44.91 -10.83 -62.27
C LEU A 5 -44.86 -10.31 -60.83
N VAL A 6 -43.67 -10.10 -60.26
CA VAL A 6 -43.48 -9.57 -58.89
C VAL A 6 -43.05 -8.09 -58.92
N ALA A 7 -42.27 -7.67 -59.93
CA ALA A 7 -41.76 -6.31 -60.01
C ALA A 7 -42.85 -5.25 -60.27
N ILE A 8 -43.82 -5.53 -61.16
CA ILE A 8 -44.87 -4.55 -61.53
C ILE A 8 -45.82 -4.24 -60.36
N PRO A 9 -46.33 -5.23 -59.60
CA PRO A 9 -47.13 -4.96 -58.40
C PRO A 9 -46.37 -4.18 -57.34
N LEU A 10 -45.08 -4.50 -57.12
CA LEU A 10 -44.26 -3.86 -56.11
C LEU A 10 -43.98 -2.38 -56.45
N VAL A 11 -43.64 -2.09 -57.72
CA VAL A 11 -43.43 -0.72 -58.22
C VAL A 11 -44.73 0.07 -58.18
N SER A 12 -45.87 -0.55 -58.52
CA SER A 12 -47.20 0.08 -58.43
C SER A 12 -47.61 0.40 -56.99
N LEU A 13 -47.32 -0.50 -56.04
CA LEU A 13 -47.53 -0.28 -54.60
C LEU A 13 -46.65 0.85 -54.05
N LEU A 14 -45.38 0.93 -54.49
CA LEU A 14 -44.46 1.99 -54.09
C LEU A 14 -44.89 3.36 -54.66
N LEU A 15 -45.33 3.41 -55.92
CA LEU A 15 -45.90 4.60 -56.55
C LEU A 15 -47.19 5.04 -55.87
N LEU A 16 -48.12 4.13 -55.61
CA LEU A 16 -49.36 4.41 -54.88
C LEU A 16 -49.06 4.96 -53.48
N LYS A 17 -48.12 4.35 -52.75
CA LYS A 17 -47.69 4.82 -51.43
C LYS A 17 -47.05 6.21 -51.50
N ALA A 18 -46.25 6.51 -52.53
CA ALA A 18 -45.66 7.82 -52.74
C ALA A 18 -46.73 8.89 -53.02
N VAL A 19 -47.71 8.59 -53.88
CA VAL A 19 -48.84 9.47 -54.20
C VAL A 19 -49.72 9.72 -52.97
N LEU A 20 -50.05 8.67 -52.22
CA LEU A 20 -50.81 8.81 -50.96
C LEU A 20 -50.03 9.65 -49.94
N THR A 21 -48.73 9.44 -49.78
CA THR A 21 -47.90 10.23 -48.86
C THR A 21 -47.87 11.71 -49.27
N LEU A 22 -47.78 12.00 -50.57
CA LEU A 22 -47.84 13.37 -51.11
C LEU A 22 -49.20 14.02 -50.85
N PHE A 23 -50.28 13.29 -51.09
CA PHE A 23 -51.65 13.74 -50.86
C PHE A 23 -51.92 14.05 -49.38
N TRP A 24 -51.53 13.15 -48.47
CA TRP A 24 -51.66 13.36 -47.02
C TRP A 24 -50.77 14.50 -46.51
N HIS A 25 -49.59 14.70 -47.09
CA HIS A 25 -48.72 15.83 -46.77
C HIS A 25 -49.37 17.18 -47.14
N LEU A 26 -49.91 17.29 -48.36
CA LEU A 26 -50.55 18.52 -48.86
C LEU A 26 -51.80 18.90 -48.06
N ARG A 27 -52.54 17.91 -47.53
CA ARG A 27 -53.73 18.10 -46.68
C ARG A 27 -53.42 18.23 -45.19
N SER A 28 -52.19 18.03 -44.75
CA SER A 28 -51.84 18.08 -43.33
C SER A 28 -51.79 19.52 -42.82
N SER A 29 -52.56 19.81 -41.76
CA SER A 29 -52.46 21.05 -40.98
C SER A 29 -51.07 21.24 -40.34
N LEU A 30 -50.29 20.17 -40.24
CA LEU A 30 -48.96 20.15 -39.63
C LEU A 30 -47.81 20.36 -40.65
N ARG A 31 -48.10 20.68 -41.92
CA ARG A 31 -47.09 20.91 -42.98
C ARG A 31 -46.03 21.97 -42.65
N SER A 32 -46.40 22.93 -41.80
CA SER A 32 -45.55 24.04 -41.34
C SER A 32 -44.55 23.65 -40.24
N VAL A 33 -44.68 22.46 -39.65
CA VAL A 33 -43.71 21.96 -38.66
C VAL A 33 -42.42 21.59 -39.36
N GLN A 34 -41.31 22.19 -38.90
CA GLN A 34 -39.99 22.05 -39.51
C GLN A 34 -39.30 20.74 -39.09
N GLY A 35 -38.31 20.30 -39.87
CA GLY A 35 -37.61 19.03 -39.71
C GLY A 35 -36.89 18.62 -41.00
N PRO A 36 -36.06 17.57 -40.98
CA PRO A 36 -35.32 17.10 -42.14
C PRO A 36 -36.22 16.78 -43.34
N SER A 37 -35.79 17.13 -44.55
CA SER A 37 -36.60 16.95 -45.76
C SER A 37 -37.02 15.48 -45.97
N ALA A 38 -36.12 14.52 -45.75
CA ALA A 38 -36.41 13.09 -45.88
C ALA A 38 -37.40 12.58 -44.81
N ALA A 39 -37.36 13.13 -43.59
CA ALA A 39 -38.27 12.78 -42.49
C ALA A 39 -39.75 13.14 -42.77
N ARG A 40 -40.02 13.99 -43.76
CA ARG A 40 -41.39 14.34 -44.18
C ARG A 40 -42.06 13.20 -44.96
N TRP A 41 -41.27 12.40 -45.67
CA TRP A 41 -41.75 11.51 -46.72
C TRP A 41 -41.60 10.03 -46.36
N THR A 42 -40.64 9.68 -45.49
CA THR A 42 -40.35 8.28 -45.17
C THR A 42 -39.94 8.08 -43.72
N LEU A 43 -40.34 6.94 -43.15
CA LEU A 43 -39.82 6.45 -41.87
C LEU A 43 -38.35 6.03 -41.99
N GLY A 44 -37.86 5.72 -43.20
CA GLY A 44 -36.51 5.24 -43.44
C GLY A 44 -35.40 6.18 -42.96
N TRP A 45 -35.63 7.50 -42.98
CA TRP A 45 -34.66 8.46 -42.43
C TRP A 45 -34.52 8.29 -40.91
N TYR A 46 -35.64 8.19 -40.19
CA TYR A 46 -35.64 7.99 -38.75
C TYR A 46 -35.06 6.62 -38.38
N THR A 47 -35.50 5.56 -39.07
CA THR A 47 -34.97 4.20 -38.88
C THR A 47 -33.47 4.14 -39.13
N TRP A 48 -32.96 4.77 -40.19
CA TRP A 48 -31.53 4.83 -40.48
C TRP A 48 -30.76 5.59 -39.40
N LYS A 49 -31.28 6.72 -38.92
CA LYS A 49 -30.64 7.49 -37.83
C LYS A 49 -30.64 6.75 -36.50
N VAL A 50 -31.68 5.97 -36.19
CA VAL A 50 -31.70 5.10 -35.01
C VAL A 50 -30.77 3.90 -35.19
N TRP A 51 -30.68 3.32 -36.39
CA TRP A 51 -29.75 2.25 -36.70
C TRP A 51 -28.26 2.67 -36.60
N GLN A 52 -27.97 3.96 -36.79
CA GLN A 52 -26.64 4.52 -36.51
C GLN A 52 -26.31 4.59 -35.01
N GLY A 53 -27.31 4.46 -34.12
CA GLY A 53 -27.10 4.36 -32.68
C GLY A 53 -26.77 5.66 -31.94
N ALA A 54 -27.08 6.83 -32.51
CA ALA A 54 -26.79 8.14 -31.89
C ALA A 54 -27.95 9.16 -32.07
N PHE A 55 -29.20 8.68 -31.95
CA PHE A 55 -30.37 9.50 -32.26
C PHE A 55 -30.62 10.62 -31.23
N GLU A 56 -30.15 10.47 -30.01
CA GLU A 56 -30.22 11.47 -28.94
C GLU A 56 -29.50 12.78 -29.33
N HIS A 57 -28.28 12.67 -29.87
CA HIS A 57 -27.55 13.82 -30.40
C HIS A 57 -28.23 14.40 -31.65
N VAL A 58 -28.69 13.53 -32.56
CA VAL A 58 -29.43 13.97 -33.77
C VAL A 58 -30.68 14.77 -33.39
N ASN A 59 -31.48 14.29 -32.43
CA ASN A 59 -32.70 14.98 -32.03
C ASN A 59 -32.38 16.32 -31.35
N ARG A 60 -31.31 16.39 -30.53
CA ARG A 60 -30.83 17.64 -29.93
C ARG A 60 -30.46 18.68 -31.00
N ASP A 61 -29.71 18.28 -32.01
CA ASP A 61 -29.29 19.19 -33.09
C ASP A 61 -30.47 19.67 -33.94
N LEU A 62 -31.46 18.80 -34.13
CA LEU A 62 -32.71 19.18 -34.78
C LEU A 62 -33.50 20.24 -34.00
N HIS A 63 -33.58 20.14 -32.68
CA HIS A 63 -34.22 21.16 -31.85
C HIS A 63 -33.42 22.47 -31.82
N LYS A 64 -32.08 22.40 -31.79
CA LYS A 64 -31.21 23.58 -31.95
C LYS A 64 -31.46 24.30 -33.27
N LYS A 65 -31.72 23.56 -34.36
CA LYS A 65 -31.93 24.12 -35.70
C LYS A 65 -33.35 24.62 -35.97
N TYR A 66 -34.37 23.88 -35.52
CA TYR A 66 -35.76 24.07 -35.95
C TYR A 66 -36.70 24.56 -34.83
N GLY A 67 -36.22 24.68 -33.59
CA GLY A 67 -36.97 25.19 -32.45
C GLY A 67 -37.63 24.11 -31.59
N SER A 68 -38.64 24.50 -30.81
CA SER A 68 -39.24 23.63 -29.77
C SER A 68 -40.08 22.47 -30.29
N VAL A 69 -40.56 22.54 -31.54
CA VAL A 69 -41.41 21.50 -32.16
C VAL A 69 -40.77 21.03 -33.46
N VAL A 70 -40.35 19.76 -33.51
CA VAL A 70 -39.63 19.21 -34.65
C VAL A 70 -40.24 17.92 -35.17
N ARG A 71 -40.42 17.85 -36.49
CA ARG A 71 -40.80 16.63 -37.20
C ARG A 71 -39.57 15.75 -37.44
N TYR A 72 -39.57 14.54 -36.90
CA TYR A 72 -38.49 13.56 -37.10
C TYR A 72 -38.91 12.34 -37.93
N ALA A 73 -40.21 12.13 -38.17
CA ALA A 73 -40.70 11.15 -39.13
C ALA A 73 -42.11 11.52 -39.62
N PRO A 74 -42.66 10.84 -40.65
CA PRO A 74 -44.05 11.04 -41.06
C PRO A 74 -44.99 10.76 -39.87
N ASN A 75 -45.84 11.74 -39.54
CA ASN A 75 -46.77 11.67 -38.41
C ASN A 75 -46.10 11.54 -37.01
N ARG A 76 -44.81 11.87 -36.87
CA ARG A 76 -44.06 11.85 -35.60
C ARG A 76 -43.39 13.18 -35.29
N TYR A 77 -43.64 13.72 -34.10
CA TYR A 77 -43.17 15.04 -33.68
C TYR A 77 -42.55 15.00 -32.28
N SER A 78 -41.37 15.61 -32.15
CA SER A 78 -40.63 15.75 -30.90
C SER A 78 -40.80 17.17 -30.36
N PHE A 79 -40.94 17.31 -29.05
CA PHE A 79 -41.13 18.57 -28.34
C PHE A 79 -40.03 18.76 -27.29
N SER A 80 -39.69 20.01 -26.97
CA SER A 80 -38.70 20.35 -25.94
C SER A 80 -39.22 21.26 -24.82
N ASP A 81 -40.41 21.86 -24.94
CA ASP A 81 -40.90 22.88 -24.01
C ASP A 81 -41.74 22.34 -22.82
N LEU A 82 -41.92 23.18 -21.78
CA LEU A 82 -42.65 22.81 -20.55
C LEU A 82 -44.11 22.48 -20.77
N GLU A 83 -44.76 23.22 -21.67
CA GLU A 83 -46.19 23.11 -21.91
C GLU A 83 -46.49 21.71 -22.46
N ALA A 84 -45.67 21.26 -23.41
CA ALA A 84 -45.74 19.91 -23.96
C ALA A 84 -45.58 18.82 -22.89
N VAL A 85 -44.63 18.97 -21.95
CA VAL A 85 -44.43 18.00 -20.86
C VAL A 85 -45.70 17.84 -20.02
N LYS A 86 -46.35 18.95 -19.65
CA LYS A 86 -47.58 18.95 -18.86
C LYS A 86 -48.76 18.34 -19.61
N VAL A 87 -48.91 18.65 -20.89
CA VAL A 87 -50.04 18.16 -21.70
C VAL A 87 -49.89 16.67 -22.04
N ILE A 88 -48.68 16.22 -22.40
CA ILE A 88 -48.45 14.85 -22.89
C ILE A 88 -48.27 13.85 -21.72
N TYR A 89 -47.60 14.24 -20.63
CA TYR A 89 -47.27 13.34 -19.51
C TYR A 89 -47.88 13.74 -18.16
N GLY A 90 -48.66 14.82 -18.10
CA GLY A 90 -49.26 15.30 -16.86
C GLY A 90 -50.15 14.27 -16.17
N LEU A 91 -50.30 14.40 -14.85
CA LEU A 91 -51.20 13.57 -14.06
C LEU A 91 -52.66 13.79 -14.52
N GLY A 92 -53.37 12.71 -14.83
CA GLY A 92 -54.75 12.75 -15.33
C GLY A 92 -54.90 12.87 -16.86
N THR A 93 -53.79 12.99 -17.61
CA THR A 93 -53.82 13.01 -19.08
C THR A 93 -54.02 11.60 -19.66
N SER A 94 -54.76 11.51 -20.78
CA SER A 94 -55.20 10.24 -21.38
C SER A 94 -54.49 9.91 -22.70
N PHE A 95 -53.18 10.21 -22.79
CA PHE A 95 -52.35 9.88 -23.95
C PHE A 95 -51.85 8.42 -23.88
N PRO A 96 -52.32 7.50 -24.74
CA PRO A 96 -51.83 6.12 -24.78
C PRO A 96 -50.41 6.05 -25.35
N LYS A 97 -49.66 4.98 -25.00
CA LYS A 97 -48.34 4.71 -25.60
C LYS A 97 -48.48 4.38 -27.09
N SER A 98 -47.48 4.75 -27.88
CA SER A 98 -47.48 4.45 -29.32
C SER A 98 -47.33 2.94 -29.60
N PRO A 99 -47.70 2.48 -30.81
CA PRO A 99 -47.46 1.09 -31.23
C PRO A 99 -45.98 0.66 -31.17
N TRP A 100 -45.04 1.60 -31.08
CA TRP A 100 -43.61 1.33 -30.93
C TRP A 100 -43.29 0.45 -29.71
N TYR A 101 -44.10 0.53 -28.67
CA TYR A 101 -43.90 -0.25 -27.45
C TYR A 101 -44.31 -1.73 -27.60
N ILE A 102 -45.10 -2.10 -28.61
CA ILE A 102 -45.65 -3.47 -28.76
C ILE A 102 -44.56 -4.56 -28.76
N PRO A 103 -43.46 -4.44 -29.54
CA PRO A 103 -42.44 -5.49 -29.64
C PRO A 103 -41.63 -5.76 -28.37
N TRP A 104 -41.86 -4.99 -27.30
CA TRP A 104 -41.18 -5.11 -26.01
C TRP A 104 -41.83 -6.11 -25.04
N GLY A 105 -42.87 -6.82 -25.50
CA GLY A 105 -43.44 -7.97 -24.81
C GLY A 105 -43.43 -9.20 -25.69
N ASN A 106 -43.97 -10.31 -25.19
CA ASN A 106 -44.16 -11.51 -26.00
C ASN A 106 -45.40 -11.36 -26.89
N PRO A 107 -45.44 -11.99 -28.08
CA PRO A 107 -46.64 -12.00 -28.91
C PRO A 107 -47.88 -12.46 -28.15
N GLY A 108 -48.87 -11.58 -28.04
CA GLY A 108 -50.14 -11.87 -27.35
C GLY A 108 -50.16 -11.66 -25.83
N ASP A 109 -49.04 -11.26 -25.20
CA ASP A 109 -48.97 -10.95 -23.78
C ASP A 109 -48.39 -9.55 -23.51
N ASN A 110 -49.02 -8.79 -22.61
CA ASN A 110 -48.61 -7.43 -22.27
C ASN A 110 -48.02 -7.38 -20.85
N ASN A 111 -46.90 -6.67 -20.72
CA ASN A 111 -46.25 -6.31 -19.47
C ASN A 111 -46.41 -4.81 -19.17
N LEU A 112 -45.94 -4.38 -18.00
CA LEU A 112 -46.03 -2.97 -17.56
C LEU A 112 -45.34 -1.98 -18.53
N PHE A 113 -44.35 -2.43 -19.30
CA PHE A 113 -43.62 -1.59 -20.24
C PHE A 113 -44.33 -1.45 -21.59
N ASN A 114 -44.87 -2.52 -22.17
CA ASN A 114 -45.51 -2.47 -23.50
C ASN A 114 -47.01 -2.15 -23.49
N GLU A 115 -47.69 -2.20 -22.33
CA GLU A 115 -49.14 -1.94 -22.25
C GLU A 115 -49.51 -0.52 -22.72
N THR A 116 -50.24 -0.46 -23.84
CA THR A 116 -50.60 0.79 -24.52
C THR A 116 -51.79 1.50 -23.89
N SER A 117 -52.71 0.74 -23.29
CA SER A 117 -53.90 1.28 -22.61
C SER A 117 -53.54 1.85 -21.24
N SER A 118 -53.94 3.10 -20.99
CA SER A 118 -53.72 3.76 -19.69
C SER A 118 -54.53 3.13 -18.57
N ALA A 119 -55.72 2.59 -18.86
CA ALA A 119 -56.57 1.93 -17.86
C ALA A 119 -56.00 0.57 -17.44
N LYS A 120 -55.58 -0.26 -18.40
CA LYS A 120 -54.97 -1.58 -18.12
C LYS A 120 -53.65 -1.43 -17.37
N HIS A 121 -52.76 -0.55 -17.83
CA HIS A 121 -51.52 -0.28 -17.13
C HIS A 121 -51.73 0.22 -15.68
N ALA A 122 -52.72 1.10 -15.45
CA ALA A 122 -53.01 1.55 -14.09
C ALA A 122 -53.51 0.41 -13.19
N HIS A 123 -54.26 -0.54 -13.75
CA HIS A 123 -54.67 -1.76 -13.07
C HIS A 123 -53.46 -2.65 -12.75
N ASP A 124 -52.65 -2.99 -13.75
CA ASP A 124 -51.50 -3.90 -13.59
C ASP A 124 -50.44 -3.30 -12.67
N ARG A 125 -50.17 -2.00 -12.78
CA ARG A 125 -49.18 -1.31 -11.92
C ARG A 125 -49.54 -1.41 -10.44
N LYS A 126 -50.83 -1.30 -10.08
CA LYS A 126 -51.30 -1.46 -8.69
C LYS A 126 -50.96 -2.85 -8.14
N GLN A 127 -50.82 -3.85 -9.00
CA GLN A 127 -50.45 -5.20 -8.56
C GLN A 127 -48.98 -5.31 -8.15
N TYR A 128 -48.08 -4.50 -8.70
CA TYR A 128 -46.65 -4.58 -8.38
C TYR A 128 -46.17 -3.45 -7.45
N GLN A 129 -46.83 -2.29 -7.45
CA GLN A 129 -46.33 -1.05 -6.84
C GLN A 129 -45.89 -1.14 -5.38
N SER A 130 -46.55 -1.95 -4.54
CA SER A 130 -46.17 -2.08 -3.13
C SER A 130 -44.76 -2.66 -2.95
N THR A 131 -44.37 -3.63 -3.79
CA THR A 131 -43.08 -4.33 -3.71
C THR A 131 -41.90 -3.42 -4.07
N TYR A 132 -42.12 -2.42 -4.92
CA TYR A 132 -41.10 -1.47 -5.39
C TYR A 132 -41.10 -0.14 -4.61
N SER A 133 -41.83 -0.07 -3.50
CA SER A 133 -41.85 1.12 -2.63
C SER A 133 -40.52 1.27 -1.87
N MET A 134 -40.07 2.50 -1.60
CA MET A 134 -38.85 2.72 -0.80
C MET A 134 -38.90 2.03 0.55
N SER A 135 -40.06 2.04 1.23
CA SER A 135 -40.26 1.37 2.51
C SER A 135 -40.06 -0.15 2.45
N SER A 136 -40.26 -0.76 1.28
CA SER A 136 -39.91 -2.17 1.07
C SER A 136 -38.45 -2.37 0.68
N LEU A 137 -37.82 -1.37 0.05
CA LEU A 137 -36.50 -1.50 -0.56
C LEU A 137 -35.34 -1.32 0.43
N VAL A 138 -35.52 -0.51 1.46
CA VAL A 138 -34.55 -0.37 2.57
C VAL A 138 -34.24 -1.72 3.23
N ASN A 139 -35.20 -2.66 3.24
CA ASN A 139 -34.98 -3.99 3.80
C ASN A 139 -34.07 -4.90 2.95
N TYR A 140 -33.67 -4.48 1.74
CA TYR A 140 -32.73 -5.23 0.88
C TYR A 140 -31.34 -4.60 0.86
N GLU A 141 -31.04 -3.66 1.75
CA GLU A 141 -29.75 -2.98 1.79
C GLU A 141 -28.56 -3.93 1.92
N ALA A 142 -28.70 -4.98 2.73
CA ALA A 142 -27.67 -6.01 2.91
C ALA A 142 -27.29 -6.72 1.60
N PHE A 143 -28.23 -6.87 0.66
CA PHE A 143 -27.94 -7.46 -0.66
C PHE A 143 -27.12 -6.52 -1.54
N VAL A 144 -27.40 -5.23 -1.44
CA VAL A 144 -26.62 -4.19 -2.12
C VAL A 144 -25.20 -4.14 -1.54
N ASP A 145 -25.07 -4.31 -0.22
CA ASP A 145 -23.79 -4.35 0.49
C ASP A 145 -22.94 -5.55 0.08
N GLU A 146 -23.52 -6.76 0.04
CA GLU A 146 -22.81 -7.97 -0.40
C GLU A 146 -22.26 -7.82 -1.83
N CYS A 147 -23.08 -7.31 -2.76
CA CYS A 147 -22.65 -7.08 -4.14
C CYS A 147 -21.63 -5.94 -4.25
N ALA A 148 -21.76 -4.88 -3.44
CA ALA A 148 -20.84 -3.75 -3.46
C ALA A 148 -19.46 -4.18 -2.95
N GLU A 149 -19.43 -4.96 -1.88
CA GLU A 149 -18.18 -5.51 -1.33
C GLU A 149 -17.47 -6.42 -2.33
N LEU A 150 -18.23 -7.30 -3.00
CA LEU A 150 -17.65 -8.17 -4.02
C LEU A 150 -17.13 -7.38 -5.23
N LEU A 151 -17.86 -6.34 -5.68
CA LEU A 151 -17.37 -5.46 -6.74
C LEU A 151 -16.08 -4.76 -6.32
N LYS A 152 -16.03 -4.17 -5.11
CA LYS A 152 -14.81 -3.53 -4.59
C LYS A 152 -13.63 -4.51 -4.57
N ARG A 153 -13.84 -5.73 -4.06
CA ARG A 153 -12.81 -6.78 -4.07
C ARG A 153 -12.29 -7.08 -5.47
N ARG A 154 -13.17 -7.21 -6.46
CA ARG A 154 -12.77 -7.43 -7.86
C ARG A 154 -11.99 -6.25 -8.42
N LEU A 155 -12.40 -5.01 -8.11
CA LEU A 155 -11.64 -3.82 -8.50
C LEU A 155 -10.25 -3.79 -7.85
N SER A 156 -10.13 -4.19 -6.58
CA SER A 156 -8.83 -4.33 -5.90
C SER A 156 -7.92 -5.37 -6.55
N GLU A 157 -8.47 -6.54 -6.91
CA GLU A 157 -7.73 -7.61 -7.60
C GLU A 157 -7.23 -7.16 -8.98
N LEU A 158 -8.06 -6.43 -9.73
CA LEU A 158 -7.70 -5.87 -11.04
C LEU A 158 -6.69 -4.72 -10.93
N CYS A 159 -6.79 -3.90 -9.88
CA CYS A 159 -5.81 -2.88 -9.52
C CYS A 159 -4.45 -3.52 -9.23
N ALA A 160 -4.40 -4.58 -8.42
CA ALA A 160 -3.17 -5.31 -8.12
C ALA A 160 -2.55 -5.96 -9.36
N ALA A 161 -3.38 -6.38 -10.32
CA ALA A 161 -2.94 -6.92 -11.60
C ALA A 161 -2.48 -5.85 -12.61
N GLY A 162 -2.66 -4.56 -12.32
CA GLY A 162 -2.30 -3.44 -13.21
C GLY A 162 -3.08 -3.44 -14.52
N GLN A 163 -4.34 -3.90 -14.51
CA GLN A 163 -5.18 -3.98 -15.70
C GLN A 163 -6.20 -2.83 -15.76
N ALA A 164 -6.39 -2.26 -16.96
CA ALA A 164 -7.46 -1.29 -17.19
C ALA A 164 -8.82 -2.00 -17.11
N VAL A 165 -9.79 -1.35 -16.47
CA VAL A 165 -11.09 -1.94 -16.16
C VAL A 165 -12.16 -1.28 -17.02
N ASP A 166 -12.93 -2.06 -17.79
CA ASP A 166 -14.17 -1.57 -18.40
C ASP A 166 -15.24 -1.39 -17.32
N MET A 167 -15.37 -0.17 -16.81
CA MET A 167 -16.27 0.14 -15.71
C MET A 167 -17.73 -0.05 -16.09
N HIS A 168 -18.11 0.11 -17.36
CA HIS A 168 -19.50 -0.10 -17.74
C HIS A 168 -19.88 -1.58 -17.58
N HIS A 169 -19.02 -2.48 -18.06
CA HIS A 169 -19.22 -3.93 -17.93
C HIS A 169 -19.29 -4.36 -16.46
N TRP A 170 -18.36 -3.91 -15.62
CA TRP A 170 -18.36 -4.27 -14.19
C TRP A 170 -19.55 -3.71 -13.42
N LEU A 171 -19.98 -2.48 -13.73
CA LEU A 171 -21.20 -1.89 -13.15
C LEU A 171 -22.47 -2.60 -13.66
N GLN A 172 -22.44 -3.17 -14.87
CA GLN A 172 -23.52 -4.01 -15.39
C GLN A 172 -23.57 -5.36 -14.68
N CYS A 173 -22.42 -6.02 -14.47
CA CYS A 173 -22.31 -7.23 -13.65
C CYS A 173 -22.84 -7.01 -12.23
N TYR A 174 -22.48 -5.88 -11.62
CA TYR A 174 -23.00 -5.46 -10.32
C TYR A 174 -24.53 -5.34 -10.31
N ALA A 175 -25.09 -4.57 -11.25
CA ALA A 175 -26.54 -4.37 -11.32
C ALA A 175 -27.30 -5.70 -11.55
N PHE A 176 -26.73 -6.65 -12.31
CA PHE A 176 -27.30 -7.99 -12.48
C PHE A 176 -27.35 -8.80 -11.20
N ASP A 177 -26.27 -8.82 -10.42
CA ASP A 177 -26.24 -9.57 -9.17
C ASP A 177 -27.13 -8.93 -8.10
N VAL A 178 -27.21 -7.60 -8.03
CA VAL A 178 -28.13 -6.89 -7.12
C VAL A 178 -29.59 -7.21 -7.47
N ILE A 179 -30.00 -7.06 -8.73
CA ILE A 179 -31.39 -7.36 -9.12
C ILE A 179 -31.70 -8.87 -9.01
N GLY A 180 -30.71 -9.72 -9.19
CA GLY A 180 -30.78 -11.16 -8.94
C GLY A 180 -31.06 -11.47 -7.47
N MET A 181 -30.33 -10.82 -6.56
CA MET A 181 -30.53 -10.94 -5.10
C MET A 181 -31.91 -10.42 -4.68
N ILE A 182 -32.33 -9.25 -5.14
CA ILE A 182 -33.65 -8.69 -4.83
C ILE A 182 -34.78 -9.57 -5.39
N THR A 183 -34.61 -10.09 -6.61
CA THR A 183 -35.67 -10.83 -7.31
C THR A 183 -35.79 -12.27 -6.82
N TYR A 184 -34.66 -12.99 -6.74
CA TYR A 184 -34.62 -14.43 -6.48
C TYR A 184 -34.06 -14.78 -5.09
N GLY A 185 -33.46 -13.83 -4.37
CA GLY A 185 -32.76 -14.10 -3.10
C GLY A 185 -31.38 -14.74 -3.27
N LYS A 186 -30.80 -14.68 -4.48
CA LYS A 186 -29.51 -15.28 -4.81
C LYS A 186 -28.79 -14.51 -5.91
N ARG A 187 -27.47 -14.35 -5.80
CA ARG A 187 -26.59 -13.80 -6.85
C ARG A 187 -26.62 -14.68 -8.09
N LEU A 188 -26.50 -14.06 -9.26
CA LEU A 188 -26.51 -14.76 -10.54
C LEU A 188 -25.11 -15.18 -10.97
N GLY A 189 -24.07 -14.61 -10.36
CA GLY A 189 -22.67 -14.99 -10.54
C GLY A 189 -21.89 -14.10 -11.50
N PHE A 190 -22.42 -12.92 -11.84
CA PHE A 190 -21.78 -12.00 -12.80
C PHE A 190 -20.51 -11.39 -12.21
N LEU A 191 -20.54 -10.93 -10.96
CA LEU A 191 -19.35 -10.42 -10.25
C LEU A 191 -18.37 -11.54 -9.89
N ASP A 192 -18.87 -12.76 -9.68
CA ASP A 192 -18.02 -13.91 -9.34
C ASP A 192 -17.13 -14.29 -10.53
N LYS A 193 -17.63 -14.19 -11.77
CA LYS A 193 -16.88 -14.58 -12.98
C LYS A 193 -16.31 -13.41 -13.77
N GLY A 194 -16.89 -12.21 -13.65
CA GLY A 194 -16.55 -11.06 -14.50
C GLY A 194 -16.98 -11.21 -15.96
N GLU A 195 -17.88 -12.15 -16.27
CA GLU A 195 -18.28 -12.53 -17.64
C GLU A 195 -19.80 -12.48 -17.82
N ASP A 196 -20.26 -12.52 -19.08
CA ASP A 196 -21.68 -12.63 -19.41
C ASP A 196 -22.24 -14.03 -19.07
N VAL A 197 -22.77 -14.16 -17.84
CA VAL A 197 -23.28 -15.43 -17.32
C VAL A 197 -24.48 -15.91 -18.14
N GLY A 198 -24.26 -17.00 -18.87
CA GLY A 198 -25.29 -17.57 -19.73
C GLY A 198 -25.62 -16.69 -20.92
N ASN A 199 -24.72 -15.80 -21.37
CA ASN A 199 -24.92 -14.98 -22.58
C ASN A 199 -26.18 -14.08 -22.53
N VAL A 200 -26.57 -13.67 -21.31
CA VAL A 200 -27.79 -12.90 -21.04
C VAL A 200 -27.61 -11.44 -21.43
N ILE A 201 -26.44 -10.84 -21.21
CA ILE A 201 -26.12 -9.45 -21.62
C ILE A 201 -26.22 -9.35 -23.14
N HIS A 202 -25.64 -10.30 -23.87
CA HIS A 202 -25.75 -10.38 -25.33
C HIS A 202 -27.22 -10.52 -25.77
N ALA A 203 -27.97 -11.43 -25.16
CA ALA A 203 -29.39 -11.63 -25.49
C ALA A 203 -30.25 -10.37 -25.24
N LEU A 204 -29.96 -9.59 -24.21
CA LEU A 204 -30.62 -8.30 -23.99
C LEU A 204 -30.30 -7.29 -25.09
N GLY A 205 -29.05 -7.23 -25.56
CA GLY A 205 -28.65 -6.37 -26.69
C GLY A 205 -29.42 -6.68 -27.98
N GLU A 206 -29.62 -7.96 -28.28
CA GLU A 206 -30.45 -8.41 -29.40
C GLU A 206 -31.92 -7.97 -29.23
N ILE A 207 -32.49 -8.10 -28.03
CA ILE A 207 -33.86 -7.66 -27.74
C ILE A 207 -34.01 -6.15 -27.94
N LEU A 208 -33.06 -5.35 -27.45
CA LEU A 208 -33.10 -3.88 -27.55
C LEU A 208 -33.07 -3.40 -29.00
N SER A 209 -32.12 -3.92 -29.78
CA SER A 209 -31.97 -3.56 -31.19
C SER A 209 -33.18 -4.02 -32.03
N TYR A 210 -33.64 -5.27 -31.85
CA TYR A 210 -34.83 -5.80 -32.52
C TYR A 210 -36.08 -4.99 -32.17
N SER A 211 -36.39 -4.82 -30.88
CA SER A 211 -37.63 -4.19 -30.42
C SER A 211 -37.69 -2.72 -30.85
N THR A 212 -36.56 -2.02 -30.80
CA THR A 212 -36.44 -0.64 -31.25
C THR A 212 -36.70 -0.51 -32.75
N LEU A 213 -36.02 -1.29 -33.59
CA LEU A 213 -36.11 -1.16 -35.04
C LEU A 213 -37.47 -1.68 -35.57
N VAL A 214 -37.93 -2.83 -35.11
CA VAL A 214 -39.22 -3.40 -35.51
C VAL A 214 -40.37 -2.52 -35.01
N GLY A 215 -40.27 -1.94 -33.81
CA GLY A 215 -41.26 -1.01 -33.28
C GLY A 215 -41.40 0.27 -34.11
N ILE A 216 -40.33 0.71 -34.79
CA ILE A 216 -40.38 1.88 -35.67
C ILE A 216 -41.06 1.54 -37.00
N VAL A 217 -40.68 0.42 -37.62
CA VAL A 217 -41.03 0.12 -39.02
C VAL A 217 -42.31 -0.70 -39.14
N PHE A 218 -42.45 -1.78 -38.35
CA PHE A 218 -43.57 -2.73 -38.46
C PHE A 218 -43.98 -3.35 -37.10
N PRO A 219 -44.53 -2.55 -36.17
CA PRO A 219 -44.89 -3.07 -34.84
C PRO A 219 -45.90 -4.23 -34.85
N THR A 220 -46.79 -4.30 -35.86
CA THR A 220 -47.78 -5.37 -36.00
C THR A 220 -47.22 -6.67 -36.56
N LEU A 221 -46.07 -6.64 -37.27
CA LEU A 221 -45.41 -7.84 -37.78
C LEU A 221 -44.63 -8.60 -36.71
N HIS A 222 -44.43 -8.00 -35.53
CA HIS A 222 -43.85 -8.67 -34.36
C HIS A 222 -44.55 -9.99 -34.03
N ASN A 223 -45.89 -10.01 -34.10
CA ASN A 223 -46.70 -11.21 -33.84
C ASN A 223 -46.49 -12.34 -34.85
N ILE A 224 -45.87 -12.04 -36.00
CA ILE A 224 -45.56 -13.01 -37.05
C ILE A 224 -44.07 -13.37 -37.03
N PHE A 225 -43.19 -12.37 -36.85
CA PHE A 225 -41.74 -12.55 -36.88
C PHE A 225 -41.21 -13.37 -35.71
N VAL A 226 -41.68 -13.13 -34.48
CA VAL A 226 -41.16 -13.84 -33.29
C VAL A 226 -41.44 -15.34 -33.34
N PRO A 227 -42.65 -15.83 -33.67
CA PRO A 227 -42.89 -17.28 -33.84
C PRO A 227 -41.99 -17.93 -34.90
N ILE A 228 -41.73 -17.24 -36.01
CA ILE A 228 -40.86 -17.74 -37.10
C ILE A 228 -39.40 -17.78 -36.64
N MET A 229 -38.91 -16.71 -36.00
CA MET A 229 -37.55 -16.65 -35.46
C MET A 229 -37.31 -17.72 -34.39
N ASN A 230 -38.26 -17.92 -33.47
CA ASN A 230 -38.16 -18.95 -32.45
C ASN A 230 -38.20 -20.36 -33.04
N PHE A 231 -38.98 -20.59 -34.11
CA PHE A 231 -38.98 -21.86 -34.83
C PHE A 231 -37.62 -22.15 -35.49
N LEU A 232 -36.98 -21.14 -36.11
CA LEU A 232 -35.66 -21.25 -36.73
C LEU A 232 -34.53 -21.42 -35.70
N ALA A 233 -34.66 -20.84 -34.51
CA ALA A 233 -33.64 -20.88 -33.45
C ALA A 233 -33.58 -22.20 -32.65
N GLY A 234 -34.54 -23.11 -32.85
CA GLY A 234 -34.56 -24.43 -32.19
C GLY A 234 -34.70 -24.38 -30.67
N SER A 235 -34.27 -25.45 -29.99
CA SER A 235 -34.48 -25.67 -28.54
C SER A 235 -33.75 -24.71 -27.60
N LYS A 236 -32.83 -23.87 -28.12
CA LYS A 236 -32.08 -22.90 -27.31
C LYS A 236 -32.80 -21.54 -27.20
N GLY A 237 -33.71 -21.20 -28.12
CA GLY A 237 -34.37 -19.89 -28.19
C GLY A 237 -33.39 -18.73 -28.51
N GLN A 238 -33.90 -17.60 -29.00
CA GLN A 238 -33.10 -16.38 -29.26
C GLN A 238 -33.74 -15.17 -28.57
N GLY A 239 -32.93 -14.18 -28.16
CA GLY A 239 -33.40 -12.93 -27.54
C GLY A 239 -34.38 -13.13 -26.37
N GLY A 240 -35.62 -12.64 -26.50
CA GLY A 240 -36.62 -12.63 -25.42
C GLY A 240 -37.04 -14.02 -24.92
N ALA A 241 -37.04 -15.02 -25.80
CA ALA A 241 -37.32 -16.40 -25.43
C ALA A 241 -36.19 -16.99 -24.55
N TYR A 242 -34.94 -16.60 -24.83
CA TYR A 242 -33.78 -17.01 -24.06
C TYR A 242 -33.81 -16.45 -22.63
N VAL A 243 -34.05 -15.14 -22.49
CA VAL A 243 -34.18 -14.47 -21.17
C VAL A 243 -35.35 -15.05 -20.36
N THR A 244 -36.46 -15.38 -21.02
CA THR A 244 -37.60 -16.03 -20.39
C THR A 244 -37.26 -17.44 -19.90
N ALA A 245 -36.53 -18.24 -20.70
CA ALA A 245 -36.09 -19.57 -20.30
C ALA A 245 -35.09 -19.51 -19.13
N PHE A 246 -34.13 -18.59 -19.18
CA PHE A 246 -33.19 -18.32 -18.09
C PHE A 246 -33.93 -17.94 -16.80
N THR A 247 -34.91 -17.03 -16.90
CA THR A 247 -35.73 -16.60 -15.76
C THR A 247 -36.51 -17.76 -15.16
N LYS A 248 -37.13 -18.62 -15.99
CA LYS A 248 -37.83 -19.83 -15.51
C LYS A 248 -36.90 -20.80 -14.80
N ALA A 249 -35.68 -20.97 -15.29
CA ALA A 249 -34.67 -21.80 -14.61
C ALA A 249 -34.31 -21.24 -13.23
N ARG A 250 -34.12 -19.92 -13.12
CA ARG A 250 -33.86 -19.25 -11.83
C ARG A 250 -35.04 -19.33 -10.86
N ILE A 251 -36.28 -19.21 -11.37
CA ILE A 251 -37.49 -19.39 -10.56
C ILE A 251 -37.55 -20.82 -10.00
N SER A 252 -37.33 -21.83 -10.84
CA SER A 252 -37.33 -23.24 -10.41
C SER A 252 -36.24 -23.51 -9.37
N GLU A 253 -35.05 -22.95 -9.56
CA GLU A 253 -33.93 -23.06 -8.62
C GLU A 253 -34.27 -22.42 -7.27
N ALA A 254 -34.77 -21.18 -7.28
CA ALA A 254 -35.16 -20.45 -6.06
C ALA A 254 -36.33 -21.11 -5.31
N GLN A 255 -37.23 -21.80 -6.01
CA GLN A 255 -38.30 -22.59 -5.40
C GLN A 255 -37.79 -23.89 -4.77
N SER A 256 -36.73 -24.50 -5.33
CA SER A 256 -36.15 -25.74 -4.80
C SER A 256 -35.32 -25.53 -3.54
N ASN A 257 -34.82 -24.31 -3.30
CA ASN A 257 -34.01 -23.99 -2.13
C ASN A 257 -34.37 -22.58 -1.59
N PRO A 258 -35.51 -22.42 -0.91
CA PRO A 258 -35.98 -21.13 -0.42
C PRO A 258 -35.10 -20.67 0.75
N LYS A 259 -34.08 -19.85 0.48
CA LYS A 259 -33.37 -19.12 1.53
C LYS A 259 -34.26 -17.98 2.03
N ALA A 260 -34.60 -18.01 3.31
CA ALA A 260 -35.10 -16.83 4.02
C ALA A 260 -33.94 -15.88 4.30
N VAL A 261 -34.17 -14.57 4.20
CA VAL A 261 -33.21 -13.55 4.61
C VAL A 261 -33.21 -13.48 6.12
N ILE A 262 -32.10 -13.87 6.77
CA ILE A 262 -31.88 -13.66 8.20
C ILE A 262 -31.15 -12.31 8.30
N LEU A 263 -31.77 -11.34 8.96
CA LEU A 263 -31.14 -10.11 9.41
C LEU A 263 -30.78 -10.32 10.89
N ASP A 264 -29.63 -9.82 11.34
CA ASP A 264 -29.15 -9.96 12.71
C ASP A 264 -30.23 -9.69 13.77
N ASP A 265 -30.28 -10.58 14.79
CA ASP A 265 -30.97 -10.56 16.10
C ASP A 265 -32.32 -9.83 16.28
N SER A 266 -33.01 -9.52 15.18
CA SER A 266 -34.37 -8.99 15.16
C SER A 266 -35.24 -9.88 14.29
N ASP A 267 -36.37 -10.31 14.85
CA ASP A 267 -37.27 -11.40 14.43
C ASP A 267 -38.02 -11.15 13.09
N THR A 268 -37.44 -10.43 12.13
CA THR A 268 -38.07 -10.02 10.87
C THR A 268 -37.30 -10.50 9.64
N SER A 269 -37.66 -11.69 9.14
CA SER A 269 -37.17 -12.20 7.84
C SER A 269 -37.80 -11.43 6.65
N THR A 270 -36.97 -10.90 5.75
CA THR A 270 -37.46 -10.18 4.54
C THR A 270 -37.55 -11.14 3.34
N GLN A 271 -38.70 -11.22 2.68
CA GLN A 271 -38.91 -12.11 1.51
C GLN A 271 -38.42 -11.49 0.20
N SER A 272 -37.84 -12.28 -0.72
CA SER A 272 -37.50 -11.85 -2.09
C SER A 272 -38.73 -11.48 -2.93
N PHE A 273 -38.56 -10.78 -4.07
CA PHE A 273 -39.71 -10.41 -4.91
C PHE A 273 -40.43 -11.63 -5.45
N LEU A 274 -39.71 -12.69 -5.85
CA LEU A 274 -40.31 -13.94 -6.29
C LEU A 274 -41.22 -14.51 -5.20
N MET A 275 -40.78 -14.55 -3.95
CA MET A 275 -41.60 -15.06 -2.84
C MET A 275 -42.82 -14.17 -2.59
N LYS A 276 -42.69 -12.84 -2.67
CA LYS A 276 -43.82 -11.90 -2.59
C LYS A 276 -44.82 -12.09 -3.73
N PHE A 277 -44.34 -12.35 -4.96
CA PHE A 277 -45.17 -12.62 -6.12
C PHE A 277 -45.88 -13.98 -6.03
N LEU A 278 -45.19 -15.02 -5.55
CA LEU A 278 -45.76 -16.34 -5.31
C LEU A 278 -46.82 -16.28 -4.19
N ALA A 279 -46.53 -15.62 -3.07
CA ALA A 279 -47.50 -15.43 -1.99
C ALA A 279 -48.76 -14.70 -2.47
N LYS A 280 -48.59 -13.69 -3.34
CA LYS A 280 -49.71 -12.97 -3.95
C LYS A 280 -50.54 -13.86 -4.88
N ASN A 281 -49.88 -14.67 -5.73
CA ASN A 281 -50.53 -15.66 -6.59
C ASN A 281 -51.35 -16.67 -5.76
N THR A 282 -50.77 -17.22 -4.70
CA THR A 282 -51.48 -18.13 -3.78
C THR A 282 -52.67 -17.45 -3.10
N SER A 283 -52.54 -16.20 -2.67
CA SER A 283 -53.61 -15.48 -1.95
C SER A 283 -54.76 -15.02 -2.87
N LYS A 284 -54.49 -14.74 -4.15
CA LYS A 284 -55.44 -14.19 -5.13
C LYS A 284 -55.15 -14.73 -6.54
N PRO A 285 -55.35 -16.03 -6.80
CA PRO A 285 -54.94 -16.69 -8.04
C PRO A 285 -55.65 -16.14 -9.29
N ASP A 286 -56.92 -15.71 -9.14
CA ASP A 286 -57.70 -15.14 -10.24
C ASP A 286 -57.25 -13.71 -10.64
N ALA A 287 -56.62 -12.98 -9.72
CA ALA A 287 -56.20 -11.60 -9.94
C ALA A 287 -54.69 -11.47 -10.25
N PHE A 288 -53.85 -12.41 -9.80
CA PHE A 288 -52.41 -12.41 -9.99
C PHE A 288 -51.91 -13.81 -10.40
N THR A 289 -52.10 -14.15 -11.66
CA THR A 289 -51.79 -15.49 -12.22
C THR A 289 -50.29 -15.81 -12.25
N SER A 290 -49.95 -17.08 -12.50
CA SER A 290 -48.55 -17.53 -12.70
C SER A 290 -47.85 -16.81 -13.87
N SER A 291 -48.58 -16.33 -14.88
CA SER A 291 -48.01 -15.49 -15.94
C SER A 291 -47.51 -14.15 -15.39
N HIS A 292 -48.25 -13.54 -14.46
CA HIS A 292 -47.85 -12.29 -13.81
C HIS A 292 -46.58 -12.46 -12.95
N VAL A 293 -46.39 -13.62 -12.32
CA VAL A 293 -45.16 -13.94 -11.58
C VAL A 293 -43.97 -13.96 -12.54
N ILE A 294 -44.06 -14.71 -13.64
CA ILE A 294 -42.98 -14.86 -14.61
C ILE A 294 -42.66 -13.52 -15.28
N THR A 295 -43.68 -12.81 -15.74
CA THR A 295 -43.54 -11.50 -16.38
C THR A 295 -42.92 -10.46 -15.43
N GLY A 296 -43.25 -10.51 -14.14
CA GLY A 296 -42.63 -9.67 -13.11
C GLY A 296 -41.14 -9.95 -12.88
N CYS A 297 -40.72 -11.22 -12.93
CA CYS A 297 -39.30 -11.58 -12.82
C CYS A 297 -38.52 -11.24 -14.10
N VAL A 298 -39.10 -11.48 -15.27
CA VAL A 298 -38.46 -11.17 -16.57
C VAL A 298 -38.25 -9.66 -16.73
N ILE A 299 -39.22 -8.83 -16.35
CA ILE A 299 -39.07 -7.37 -16.47
C ILE A 299 -37.99 -6.81 -15.53
N ASN A 300 -37.79 -7.42 -14.35
CA ASN A 300 -36.69 -7.05 -13.46
C ASN A 300 -35.32 -7.36 -14.10
N MET A 301 -35.18 -8.51 -14.76
CA MET A 301 -33.96 -8.91 -15.45
C MET A 301 -33.62 -8.01 -16.64
N ILE A 302 -34.63 -7.55 -17.39
CA ILE A 302 -34.45 -6.71 -18.58
C ILE A 302 -34.22 -5.25 -18.20
N ALA A 303 -35.01 -4.72 -17.26
CA ALA A 303 -35.00 -3.29 -16.95
C ALA A 303 -34.01 -2.92 -15.83
N GLY A 304 -33.70 -3.85 -14.92
CA GLY A 304 -32.91 -3.57 -13.71
C GLY A 304 -31.39 -3.48 -13.94
N SER A 305 -30.85 -4.16 -14.93
CA SER A 305 -29.40 -4.18 -15.17
C SER A 305 -28.92 -2.98 -15.98
N ASP A 306 -29.37 -2.85 -17.23
CA ASP A 306 -28.90 -1.83 -18.17
C ASP A 306 -29.15 -0.40 -17.68
N THR A 307 -30.34 -0.12 -17.14
CA THR A 307 -30.67 1.25 -16.75
C THR A 307 -29.88 1.73 -15.52
N THR A 308 -29.64 0.84 -14.57
CA THR A 308 -28.84 1.15 -13.38
C THR A 308 -27.36 1.25 -13.74
N SER A 309 -26.82 0.34 -14.54
CA SER A 309 -25.40 0.39 -14.94
C SER A 309 -25.07 1.63 -15.75
N ILE A 310 -25.94 2.03 -16.69
CA ILE A 310 -25.78 3.30 -17.45
C ILE A 310 -25.78 4.50 -16.49
N SER A 311 -26.67 4.50 -15.50
CA SER A 311 -26.78 5.60 -14.53
C SER A 311 -25.54 5.69 -13.63
N LEU A 312 -25.05 4.55 -13.12
CA LEU A 312 -23.79 4.47 -12.36
C LEU A 312 -22.58 4.91 -13.20
N SER A 313 -22.49 4.43 -14.45
CA SER A 313 -21.43 4.81 -15.39
C SER A 313 -21.45 6.31 -15.70
N ALA A 314 -22.64 6.91 -15.88
CA ALA A 314 -22.78 8.34 -16.10
C ALA A 314 -22.29 9.17 -14.92
N VAL A 315 -22.64 8.79 -13.69
CA VAL A 315 -22.16 9.47 -12.48
C VAL A 315 -20.64 9.44 -12.42
N LEU A 316 -20.03 8.26 -12.56
CA LEU A 316 -18.58 8.12 -12.49
C LEU A 316 -17.86 8.85 -13.64
N TYR A 317 -18.38 8.76 -14.86
CA TYR A 317 -17.82 9.43 -16.04
C TYR A 317 -17.78 10.95 -15.89
N TYR A 318 -18.89 11.58 -15.45
CA TYR A 318 -18.91 13.03 -15.29
C TYR A 318 -18.11 13.52 -14.09
N LEU A 319 -18.00 12.73 -13.02
CA LEU A 319 -17.08 13.04 -11.92
C LEU A 319 -15.63 12.99 -12.39
N LEU A 320 -15.24 11.97 -13.16
CA LEU A 320 -13.89 11.86 -13.74
C LEU A 320 -13.58 12.99 -14.73
N LYS A 321 -14.56 13.39 -15.55
CA LYS A 321 -14.41 14.50 -16.50
C LYS A 321 -14.32 15.87 -15.81
N ASN A 322 -14.79 15.97 -14.56
CA ASN A 322 -14.80 17.21 -13.78
C ASN A 322 -14.14 16.98 -12.41
N PRO A 323 -12.80 16.95 -12.33
CA PRO A 323 -12.07 16.65 -11.09
C PRO A 323 -12.48 17.53 -9.91
N SER A 324 -12.75 18.83 -10.14
CA SER A 324 -13.23 19.73 -9.09
C SER A 324 -14.55 19.30 -8.46
N CYS A 325 -15.43 18.64 -9.23
CA CYS A 325 -16.67 18.09 -8.71
C CYS A 325 -16.44 16.77 -7.96
N MET A 326 -15.49 15.95 -8.43
CA MET A 326 -15.04 14.73 -7.73
C MET A 326 -14.45 15.10 -6.36
N ASP A 327 -13.61 16.12 -6.29
CA ASP A 327 -12.95 16.54 -5.05
C ASP A 327 -13.95 17.06 -4.02
N LYS A 328 -14.96 17.84 -4.44
CA LYS A 328 -16.05 18.29 -3.55
C LYS A 328 -16.91 17.14 -3.03
N LEU A 329 -17.22 16.16 -3.89
CA LEU A 329 -17.95 14.97 -3.46
C LEU A 329 -17.11 14.15 -2.48
N ARG A 330 -15.81 14.03 -2.76
CA ARG A 330 -14.87 13.35 -1.88
C ARG A 330 -14.76 14.05 -0.53
N GLU A 331 -14.68 15.39 -0.51
CA GLU A 331 -14.69 16.19 0.72
C GLU A 331 -15.97 15.98 1.53
N GLU A 332 -17.14 15.91 0.89
CA GLU A 332 -18.40 15.59 1.56
C GLU A 332 -18.38 14.16 2.16
N VAL A 333 -17.94 13.16 1.39
CA VAL A 333 -17.79 11.77 1.86
C VAL A 333 -16.82 11.69 3.05
N GLU A 334 -15.67 12.35 2.95
CA GLU A 334 -14.64 12.38 3.99
C GLU A 334 -15.13 13.10 5.25
N THR A 335 -15.85 14.22 5.10
CA THR A 335 -16.44 14.95 6.23
C THR A 335 -17.46 14.10 7.00
N PHE A 336 -18.37 13.42 6.28
CA PHE A 336 -19.34 12.52 6.90
C PHE A 336 -18.67 11.30 7.54
N THR A 337 -17.57 10.80 6.94
CA THR A 337 -16.76 9.72 7.52
C THR A 337 -16.06 10.18 8.81
N ALA A 338 -15.42 11.35 8.80
CA ALA A 338 -14.70 11.91 9.95
C ALA A 338 -15.63 12.23 11.13
N ASN A 339 -16.88 12.62 10.86
CA ASN A 339 -17.88 12.89 11.88
C ASN A 339 -18.57 11.63 12.43
N GLY A 340 -18.19 10.42 11.97
CA GLY A 340 -18.85 9.16 12.36
C GLY A 340 -20.30 9.06 11.86
N GLN A 341 -20.65 9.82 10.81
CA GLN A 341 -21.99 9.88 10.23
C GLN A 341 -22.17 8.96 9.01
N LEU A 342 -21.11 8.28 8.57
CA LEU A 342 -21.10 7.34 7.46
C LEU A 342 -20.61 5.97 7.94
N SER A 343 -21.44 4.94 7.83
CA SER A 343 -21.07 3.57 8.22
C SER A 343 -20.11 2.94 7.21
N THR A 344 -19.45 1.84 7.63
CA THR A 344 -18.61 1.02 6.74
C THR A 344 -19.35 0.62 5.46
N TYR A 345 -20.60 0.16 5.63
CA TYR A 345 -21.58 -0.03 4.56
C TYR A 345 -22.53 1.17 4.56
N VAL A 346 -22.40 2.04 3.55
CA VAL A 346 -23.19 3.28 3.46
C VAL A 346 -24.68 2.93 3.42
N THR A 347 -25.44 3.39 4.40
CA THR A 347 -26.90 3.19 4.37
C THR A 347 -27.57 4.24 3.47
N TYR A 348 -28.76 3.92 2.99
CA TYR A 348 -29.59 4.82 2.21
C TYR A 348 -29.96 6.06 3.04
N LYS A 349 -30.19 5.89 4.35
CA LYS A 349 -30.47 7.01 5.24
C LYS A 349 -29.28 7.97 5.35
N GLU A 350 -28.06 7.44 5.47
CA GLU A 350 -26.82 8.23 5.54
C GLU A 350 -26.57 8.98 4.23
N SER A 351 -26.63 8.29 3.10
CA SER A 351 -26.42 8.90 1.78
C SER A 351 -27.48 9.94 1.41
N GLN A 352 -28.71 9.86 1.95
CA GLN A 352 -29.71 10.92 1.79
C GLN A 352 -29.36 12.20 2.56
N ALA A 353 -28.56 12.10 3.62
CA ALA A 353 -28.09 13.26 4.38
C ALA A 353 -26.96 14.03 3.68
N MET A 354 -26.43 13.50 2.56
CA MET A 354 -25.33 14.08 1.77
C MET A 354 -25.87 14.91 0.59
N PRO A 355 -26.09 16.23 0.75
CA PRO A 355 -26.73 17.06 -0.28
C PRO A 355 -25.96 17.12 -1.60
N TYR A 356 -24.63 17.14 -1.57
CA TYR A 356 -23.80 17.24 -2.78
C TYR A 356 -23.80 15.93 -3.58
N LEU A 357 -23.77 14.76 -2.93
CA LEU A 357 -24.01 13.45 -3.57
C LEU A 357 -25.36 13.42 -4.30
N GLN A 358 -26.44 13.90 -3.66
CA GLN A 358 -27.76 13.94 -4.31
C GLN A 358 -27.77 14.87 -5.52
N ALA A 359 -27.06 16.00 -5.46
CA ALA A 359 -26.90 16.93 -6.56
C ALA A 359 -26.10 16.32 -7.73
N VAL A 360 -25.01 15.60 -7.43
CA VAL A 360 -24.17 14.89 -8.40
C VAL A 360 -25.00 13.86 -9.16
N ILE A 361 -25.77 13.02 -8.46
CA ILE A 361 -26.62 12.00 -9.09
C ILE A 361 -27.67 12.67 -9.99
N LYS A 362 -28.35 13.72 -9.50
CA LYS A 362 -29.35 14.44 -10.30
C LYS A 362 -28.76 15.05 -11.57
N GLU A 363 -27.57 15.63 -11.48
CA GLU A 363 -26.90 16.27 -12.60
C GLU A 363 -26.37 15.27 -13.63
N ALA A 364 -25.80 14.15 -13.18
CA ALA A 364 -25.33 13.09 -14.07
C ALA A 364 -26.49 12.49 -14.88
N LEU A 365 -27.62 12.19 -14.21
CA LEU A 365 -28.83 11.69 -14.86
C LEU A 365 -29.52 12.76 -15.73
N ARG A 366 -29.24 14.05 -15.50
CA ARG A 366 -29.69 15.13 -16.37
C ARG A 366 -28.94 15.08 -17.70
N LEU A 367 -27.60 15.04 -17.64
CA LEU A 367 -26.74 15.06 -18.83
C LEU A 367 -26.78 13.75 -19.62
N HIS A 368 -26.88 12.61 -18.94
CA HIS A 368 -26.88 11.28 -19.56
C HIS A 368 -28.01 10.40 -18.99
N PRO A 369 -29.28 10.72 -19.32
CA PRO A 369 -30.40 9.87 -18.93
C PRO A 369 -30.34 8.55 -19.69
N ALA A 370 -30.65 7.44 -19.01
CA ALA A 370 -30.51 6.09 -19.57
C ALA A 370 -31.28 5.89 -20.89
N THR A 371 -32.43 6.55 -21.08
CA THR A 371 -33.24 6.45 -22.31
C THR A 371 -32.93 7.55 -23.32
N GLY A 372 -32.64 7.20 -24.57
CA GLY A 372 -32.19 8.12 -25.64
C GLY A 372 -33.18 8.43 -26.75
N LEU A 373 -34.39 7.85 -26.74
CA LEU A 373 -35.41 8.08 -27.78
C LEU A 373 -36.62 8.87 -27.22
N PRO A 374 -37.40 9.56 -28.08
CA PRO A 374 -38.62 10.22 -27.65
C PRO A 374 -39.58 9.26 -26.94
N LEU A 375 -40.14 9.66 -25.79
CA LEU A 375 -41.12 8.85 -25.04
C LEU A 375 -42.51 8.90 -25.69
N GLU A 376 -42.65 8.23 -26.84
CA GLU A 376 -43.80 8.41 -27.74
C GLU A 376 -45.17 8.11 -27.12
N ARG A 377 -46.13 8.97 -27.45
CA ARG A 377 -47.54 8.87 -27.13
C ARG A 377 -48.38 9.14 -28.38
N VAL A 378 -49.62 8.64 -28.37
CA VAL A 378 -50.58 8.92 -29.44
C VAL A 378 -51.56 9.99 -28.96
N VAL A 379 -51.82 10.98 -29.79
CA VAL A 379 -52.85 11.99 -29.54
C VAL A 379 -54.22 11.30 -29.47
N PRO A 380 -54.99 11.48 -28.37
CA PRO A 380 -56.26 10.80 -28.14
C PRO A 380 -57.36 11.28 -29.10
N LYS A 381 -58.53 10.60 -29.03
CA LYS A 381 -59.71 10.94 -29.82
C LYS A 381 -60.11 12.41 -29.64
N GLY A 382 -60.33 13.11 -30.74
CA GLY A 382 -60.66 14.55 -30.74
C GLY A 382 -59.46 15.50 -30.92
N GLY A 383 -58.23 14.99 -30.99
CA GLY A 383 -57.02 15.81 -31.15
C GLY A 383 -56.57 16.49 -29.85
N ALA A 384 -55.39 17.13 -29.88
CA ALA A 384 -54.86 17.86 -28.72
C ALA A 384 -54.08 19.10 -29.15
N THR A 385 -54.24 20.21 -28.42
CA THR A 385 -53.41 21.40 -28.58
C THR A 385 -52.16 21.27 -27.70
N ILE A 386 -50.99 21.31 -28.32
CA ILE A 386 -49.68 21.16 -27.66
C ILE A 386 -48.79 22.30 -28.14
N SER A 387 -48.22 23.07 -27.19
CA SER A 387 -47.35 24.22 -27.47
C SER A 387 -48.01 25.22 -28.44
N GLY A 388 -49.27 25.56 -28.16
CA GLY A 388 -50.09 26.48 -28.97
C GLY A 388 -50.52 25.98 -30.36
N ARG A 389 -50.30 24.70 -30.72
CA ARG A 389 -50.69 24.12 -32.03
C ARG A 389 -51.56 22.89 -31.89
N PHE A 390 -52.57 22.75 -32.75
CA PHE A 390 -53.48 21.59 -32.75
C PHE A 390 -52.90 20.41 -33.53
N PHE A 391 -52.80 19.25 -32.87
CA PHE A 391 -52.40 17.97 -33.45
C PHE A 391 -53.63 17.06 -33.57
N PRO A 392 -53.90 16.48 -34.76
CA PRO A 392 -55.04 15.60 -34.95
C PRO A 392 -54.86 14.24 -34.26
N GLU A 393 -55.98 13.56 -34.01
CA GLU A 393 -56.02 12.20 -33.48
C GLU A 393 -55.08 11.26 -34.24
N GLY A 394 -54.43 10.34 -33.52
CA GLY A 394 -53.54 9.36 -34.12
C GLY A 394 -52.14 9.89 -34.45
N THR A 395 -51.87 11.18 -34.22
CA THR A 395 -50.53 11.74 -34.32
C THR A 395 -49.63 11.21 -33.21
N ILE A 396 -48.37 10.86 -33.54
CA ILE A 396 -47.39 10.44 -32.54
C ILE A 396 -46.61 11.67 -32.08
N VAL A 397 -46.65 11.91 -30.78
CA VAL A 397 -45.98 13.02 -30.11
C VAL A 397 -45.10 12.48 -28.99
N GLY A 398 -43.92 13.07 -28.78
CA GLY A 398 -43.01 12.62 -27.74
C GLY A 398 -42.03 13.70 -27.35
N ILE A 399 -41.33 13.46 -26.24
CA ILE A 399 -40.27 14.32 -25.75
C ILE A 399 -39.07 13.40 -25.53
N ASN A 400 -37.93 13.79 -26.07
CA ASN A 400 -36.68 13.12 -25.79
C ASN A 400 -36.05 13.76 -24.55
N THR A 401 -35.77 12.95 -23.53
CA THR A 401 -35.17 13.41 -22.28
C THR A 401 -33.83 14.12 -22.52
N TRP A 402 -33.04 13.66 -23.47
CA TRP A 402 -31.77 14.29 -23.88
C TRP A 402 -31.92 15.69 -24.48
N VAL A 403 -33.11 16.04 -24.95
CA VAL A 403 -33.43 17.38 -25.44
C VAL A 403 -33.99 18.22 -24.29
N ALA A 404 -34.97 17.71 -23.56
CA ALA A 404 -35.63 18.44 -22.48
C ALA A 404 -34.67 18.83 -21.35
N HIS A 405 -33.74 17.95 -21.01
CA HIS A 405 -32.74 18.19 -19.96
C HIS A 405 -31.64 19.17 -20.35
N MET A 406 -31.55 19.58 -21.62
CA MET A 406 -30.57 20.54 -22.14
C MET A 406 -31.18 21.92 -22.40
N ASP A 407 -32.45 22.13 -22.03
CA ASP A 407 -33.12 23.41 -22.25
C ASP A 407 -32.53 24.49 -21.33
N ARG A 408 -31.86 25.46 -21.95
CA ARG A 408 -31.17 26.57 -21.28
C ARG A 408 -32.11 27.52 -20.55
N SER A 409 -33.38 27.57 -20.91
CA SER A 409 -34.38 28.39 -20.19
C SER A 409 -34.66 27.86 -18.79
N ILE A 410 -34.46 26.55 -18.57
CA ILE A 410 -34.72 25.87 -17.29
C ILE A 410 -33.40 25.61 -16.57
N PHE A 411 -32.45 24.98 -17.26
CA PHE A 411 -31.17 24.57 -16.68
C PHE A 411 -30.06 25.61 -16.87
N GLY A 412 -30.28 26.72 -17.59
CA GLY A 412 -29.34 27.85 -17.61
C GLY A 412 -28.41 27.82 -18.80
N GLN A 413 -27.62 28.89 -18.96
CA GLN A 413 -26.78 29.04 -20.15
C GLN A 413 -25.67 27.98 -20.23
N ASP A 414 -25.28 27.46 -19.08
CA ASP A 414 -24.34 26.38 -18.85
C ASP A 414 -25.01 24.98 -18.84
N ALA A 415 -26.23 24.83 -19.38
CA ALA A 415 -26.93 23.54 -19.37
C ALA A 415 -26.17 22.38 -20.06
N ASP A 416 -25.21 22.69 -20.95
CA ASP A 416 -24.35 21.68 -21.59
C ASP A 416 -23.18 21.23 -20.68
N SER A 417 -22.93 21.92 -19.56
CA SER A 417 -21.85 21.63 -18.59
C SER A 417 -22.37 20.83 -17.39
N PHE A 418 -21.48 20.07 -16.75
CA PHE A 418 -21.77 19.35 -15.51
C PHE A 418 -21.55 20.27 -14.31
N SER A 419 -22.62 20.73 -13.69
CA SER A 419 -22.55 21.52 -12.45
C SER A 419 -23.58 21.01 -11.45
N PRO A 420 -23.15 20.21 -10.44
CA PRO A 420 -24.03 19.78 -9.35
C PRO A 420 -24.58 20.95 -8.52
N GLU A 421 -23.83 22.03 -8.36
CA GLU A 421 -24.14 23.16 -7.47
C GLU A 421 -25.50 23.83 -7.77
N ARG A 422 -25.98 23.74 -9.01
CA ARG A 422 -27.31 24.25 -9.41
C ARG A 422 -28.48 23.62 -8.67
N TRP A 423 -28.28 22.44 -8.10
CA TRP A 423 -29.31 21.73 -7.33
C TRP A 423 -29.31 22.12 -5.85
N LEU A 424 -28.35 22.94 -5.41
CA LEU A 424 -28.15 23.35 -4.01
C LEU A 424 -28.54 24.82 -3.74
N GLN A 425 -28.67 25.65 -4.79
CA GLN A 425 -29.01 27.07 -4.65
C GLN A 425 -30.53 27.29 -4.61
N ASP A 426 -31.05 27.85 -3.51
CA ASP A 426 -32.49 27.99 -3.28
C ASP A 426 -32.98 29.46 -3.39
N GLY A 427 -32.55 30.15 -4.46
CA GLY A 427 -32.71 31.61 -4.58
C GLY A 427 -34.00 32.14 -5.23
N ASP A 428 -34.57 31.49 -6.25
CA ASP A 428 -35.55 32.16 -7.14
C ASP A 428 -36.70 31.26 -7.69
N GLY A 429 -37.08 30.20 -6.98
CA GLY A 429 -38.13 29.25 -7.46
C GLY A 429 -37.73 28.39 -8.68
N ARG A 430 -36.51 28.59 -9.18
CA ARG A 430 -35.89 27.86 -10.28
C ARG A 430 -35.63 26.39 -9.97
N LEU A 431 -35.22 26.07 -8.73
CA LEU A 431 -35.01 24.70 -8.27
C LEU A 431 -36.30 23.87 -8.37
N ALA A 432 -37.45 24.46 -8.01
CA ALA A 432 -38.75 23.82 -8.15
C ALA A 432 -39.13 23.59 -9.63
N LEU A 433 -38.76 24.51 -10.52
CA LEU A 433 -38.94 24.34 -11.97
C LEU A 433 -38.07 23.19 -12.51
N MET A 434 -36.78 23.15 -12.15
CA MET A 434 -35.85 22.09 -12.56
C MET A 434 -36.30 20.71 -12.08
N ASN A 435 -36.72 20.57 -10.82
CA ASN A 435 -37.22 19.29 -10.29
C ASN A 435 -38.51 18.81 -11.01
N ARG A 436 -39.36 19.73 -11.47
CA ARG A 436 -40.57 19.37 -12.26
C ARG A 436 -40.24 18.85 -13.67
N PHE A 437 -39.10 19.26 -14.19
CA PHE A 437 -38.61 18.88 -15.52
C PHE A 437 -37.62 17.72 -15.51
N TRP A 438 -37.08 17.38 -14.35
CA TRP A 438 -36.16 16.26 -14.17
C TRP A 438 -36.91 14.94 -14.36
N MET A 439 -36.76 14.36 -15.55
CA MET A 439 -37.52 13.19 -16.00
C MET A 439 -36.65 11.99 -16.47
N PRO A 440 -35.52 11.66 -15.81
CA PRO A 440 -34.69 10.52 -16.23
C PRO A 440 -35.42 9.17 -16.09
N PHE A 441 -36.42 9.10 -15.21
CA PHE A 441 -37.28 7.92 -15.00
C PHE A 441 -38.66 8.04 -15.70
N GLY A 442 -38.82 9.02 -16.59
CA GLY A 442 -40.12 9.42 -17.14
C GLY A 442 -40.96 10.22 -16.15
N LEU A 443 -42.19 10.59 -16.56
CA LEU A 443 -43.10 11.44 -15.77
C LEU A 443 -44.53 10.86 -15.71
N GLY A 444 -45.29 11.34 -14.72
CA GLY A 444 -46.71 11.07 -14.56
C GLY A 444 -47.02 9.61 -14.19
N SER A 445 -48.17 9.12 -14.65
CA SER A 445 -48.69 7.78 -14.34
C SER A 445 -47.85 6.63 -14.92
N ARG A 446 -46.90 6.94 -15.82
CA ARG A 446 -46.00 5.98 -16.49
C ARG A 446 -44.54 6.06 -16.01
N THR A 447 -44.27 6.74 -14.88
CA THR A 447 -42.93 6.81 -14.27
C THR A 447 -42.38 5.42 -13.97
N CYS A 448 -41.08 5.19 -14.17
CA CYS A 448 -40.42 3.91 -13.91
C CYS A 448 -40.74 3.40 -12.50
N ILE A 449 -41.17 2.13 -12.41
CA ILE A 449 -41.49 1.49 -11.13
C ILE A 449 -40.22 1.14 -10.34
N GLY A 450 -39.12 0.82 -11.04
CA GLY A 450 -37.82 0.48 -10.47
C GLY A 450 -36.93 1.67 -10.10
N ARG A 451 -37.41 2.92 -10.22
CA ARG A 451 -36.60 4.13 -9.93
C ARG A 451 -35.94 4.08 -8.55
N HIS A 452 -36.63 3.49 -7.59
CA HIS A 452 -36.20 3.42 -6.20
C HIS A 452 -35.08 2.40 -5.98
N ILE A 453 -35.03 1.34 -6.79
CA ILE A 453 -33.94 0.36 -6.79
C ILE A 453 -32.67 1.03 -7.34
N SER A 454 -32.78 1.68 -8.50
CA SER A 454 -31.65 2.39 -9.11
C SER A 454 -31.10 3.51 -8.22
N MET A 455 -31.98 4.28 -7.55
CA MET A 455 -31.55 5.31 -6.59
C MET A 455 -30.86 4.70 -5.36
N LEU A 456 -31.34 3.56 -4.84
CA LEU A 456 -30.70 2.85 -3.73
C LEU A 456 -29.28 2.41 -4.10
N GLU A 457 -29.12 1.76 -5.26
CA GLU A 457 -27.82 1.30 -5.77
C GLU A 457 -26.84 2.47 -5.95
N MET A 458 -27.27 3.57 -6.60
CA MET A 458 -26.40 4.74 -6.79
C MET A 458 -26.02 5.43 -5.48
N CYS A 459 -26.97 5.60 -4.56
CA CYS A 459 -26.71 6.29 -3.30
C CYS A 459 -25.79 5.50 -2.36
N LYS A 460 -25.75 4.17 -2.50
CA LYS A 460 -24.84 3.32 -1.71
C LYS A 460 -23.48 3.12 -2.38
N LEU A 461 -23.48 2.77 -3.67
CA LEU A 461 -22.25 2.38 -4.37
C LEU A 461 -21.33 3.56 -4.68
N ILE A 462 -21.86 4.69 -5.14
CA ILE A 462 -21.03 5.84 -5.54
C ILE A 462 -20.18 6.39 -4.38
N PRO A 463 -20.72 6.71 -3.19
CA PRO A 463 -19.89 7.18 -2.09
C PRO A 463 -18.89 6.11 -1.62
N ALA A 464 -19.24 4.82 -1.67
CA ALA A 464 -18.31 3.74 -1.35
C ALA A 464 -17.13 3.67 -2.33
N LEU A 465 -17.38 3.79 -3.64
CA LEU A 465 -16.32 3.81 -4.66
C LEU A 465 -15.43 5.06 -4.54
N VAL A 466 -16.03 6.24 -4.29
CA VAL A 466 -15.28 7.50 -4.11
C VAL A 466 -14.43 7.50 -2.84
N ARG A 467 -14.89 6.82 -1.78
CA ARG A 467 -14.16 6.65 -0.51
C ARG A 467 -12.95 5.73 -0.68
N ASP A 468 -13.15 4.60 -1.35
CA ASP A 468 -12.22 3.46 -1.29
C ASP A 468 -11.23 3.42 -2.49
N PHE A 469 -11.53 4.10 -3.60
CA PHE A 469 -10.73 4.02 -4.84
C PHE A 469 -10.46 5.39 -5.46
N GLU A 470 -9.30 5.50 -6.12
CA GLU A 470 -9.02 6.55 -7.09
C GLU A 470 -9.20 5.99 -8.50
N PHE A 471 -9.83 6.79 -9.36
CA PHE A 471 -10.09 6.43 -10.74
C PHE A 471 -9.40 7.44 -11.66
N ALA A 472 -8.79 6.96 -12.74
CA ALA A 472 -8.25 7.80 -13.80
C ALA A 472 -8.68 7.24 -15.16
N PHE A 473 -8.95 8.10 -16.15
CA PHE A 473 -9.24 7.62 -17.50
C PHE A 473 -8.06 6.85 -18.07
N HIS A 474 -8.33 5.75 -18.78
CA HIS A 474 -7.33 5.11 -19.63
C HIS A 474 -6.98 6.03 -20.82
N ASP A 475 -5.78 5.89 -21.39
CA ASP A 475 -5.20 6.81 -22.38
C ASP A 475 -6.12 7.13 -23.58
N ASN A 476 -6.97 6.17 -23.96
CA ASN A 476 -7.94 6.31 -25.04
C ASN A 476 -9.07 7.32 -24.75
N LEU A 477 -9.43 7.51 -23.48
CA LEU A 477 -10.50 8.41 -23.01
C LEU A 477 -9.98 9.75 -22.49
N LEU A 478 -8.66 9.90 -22.27
CA LEU A 478 -8.06 11.20 -21.93
C LEU A 478 -8.15 12.21 -23.09
N GLN A 479 -8.18 11.73 -24.34
CA GLN A 479 -8.18 12.57 -25.54
C GLN A 479 -9.53 12.64 -26.27
N ASN A 480 -10.49 11.75 -25.94
CA ASN A 480 -11.75 11.60 -26.67
C ASN A 480 -12.96 11.49 -25.71
N GLU A 481 -14.15 11.87 -26.18
CA GLU A 481 -15.39 11.54 -25.46
C GLU A 481 -15.66 10.02 -25.52
N TRP A 482 -16.32 9.48 -24.49
CA TRP A 482 -16.72 8.07 -24.50
C TRP A 482 -17.70 7.78 -25.64
N LYS A 483 -17.61 6.58 -26.20
CA LYS A 483 -18.54 6.15 -27.25
C LYS A 483 -19.80 5.62 -26.61
N THR A 484 -20.95 5.89 -27.23
CA THR A 484 -22.23 5.34 -26.78
C THR A 484 -23.02 4.72 -27.93
N LEU A 485 -23.91 3.80 -27.59
CA LEU A 485 -24.82 3.13 -28.51
C LEU A 485 -26.26 3.23 -28.00
N ASN A 486 -27.11 3.89 -28.79
CA ASN A 486 -28.52 4.11 -28.47
C ASN A 486 -29.47 3.22 -29.29
N TYR A 487 -29.93 2.15 -28.65
CA TYR A 487 -31.12 1.39 -29.07
C TYR A 487 -32.12 1.40 -27.92
N TRP A 488 -32.82 2.53 -27.75
CA TRP A 488 -33.62 2.91 -26.58
C TRP A 488 -32.78 3.30 -25.36
N PHE A 489 -31.87 2.44 -24.93
CA PHE A 489 -30.91 2.76 -23.87
C PHE A 489 -29.60 3.28 -24.46
N VAL A 490 -29.03 4.33 -23.87
CA VAL A 490 -27.76 4.95 -24.30
C VAL A 490 -26.61 4.31 -23.55
N LYS A 491 -26.13 3.16 -24.06
CA LYS A 491 -25.09 2.36 -23.44
C LYS A 491 -23.69 2.93 -23.71
N PRO A 492 -22.87 3.19 -22.69
CA PRO A 492 -21.44 3.42 -22.87
C PRO A 492 -20.75 2.21 -23.49
N LEU A 493 -19.75 2.47 -24.34
CA LEU A 493 -18.87 1.46 -24.93
C LEU A 493 -17.42 1.78 -24.54
N ASP A 494 -16.65 0.74 -24.22
CA ASP A 494 -15.23 0.83 -23.90
C ASP A 494 -14.89 1.84 -22.79
N PHE A 495 -15.68 1.87 -21.70
CA PHE A 495 -15.46 2.79 -20.57
C PHE A 495 -14.31 2.32 -19.69
N ASN A 496 -13.10 2.34 -20.25
CA ASN A 496 -11.89 1.85 -19.62
C ASN A 496 -11.29 2.90 -18.67
N VAL A 497 -11.09 2.53 -17.41
CA VAL A 497 -10.43 3.37 -16.41
C VAL A 497 -9.32 2.60 -15.72
N TRP A 498 -8.30 3.33 -15.28
CA TRP A 498 -7.37 2.86 -14.27
C TRP A 498 -8.04 2.96 -12.90
N THR A 499 -7.94 1.88 -12.14
CA THR A 499 -8.29 1.87 -10.72
C THR A 499 -6.99 1.88 -9.93
N LEU A 500 -6.87 2.82 -9.01
CA LEU A 500 -5.75 2.92 -8.09
C LEU A 500 -6.33 2.78 -6.69
N HIS A 501 -5.72 1.94 -5.86
CA HIS A 501 -5.97 2.03 -4.43
C HIS A 501 -5.53 3.42 -3.97
N LYS A 502 -6.44 4.13 -3.32
CA LYS A 502 -6.07 5.39 -2.66
C LYS A 502 -4.89 5.06 -1.76
N ALA A 503 -3.73 5.65 -2.03
CA ALA A 503 -2.65 5.68 -1.05
C ALA A 503 -3.30 6.26 0.18
N THR A 504 -3.42 5.46 1.24
CA THR A 504 -4.19 5.80 2.43
C THR A 504 -3.81 7.22 2.85
N THR A 505 -4.70 8.19 2.54
CA THR A 505 -4.73 9.47 3.26
C THR A 505 -4.66 9.08 4.71
N PRO A 506 -3.74 9.67 5.50
CA PRO A 506 -3.49 9.22 6.86
C PRO A 506 -4.85 9.07 7.51
N ALA A 507 -5.11 7.87 8.01
CA ALA A 507 -6.33 7.63 8.76
C ALA A 507 -6.55 8.82 9.69
N PRO A 508 -7.80 9.26 9.89
CA PRO A 508 -8.09 10.36 10.82
C PRO A 508 -7.23 10.15 12.05
N LYS A 509 -6.51 11.19 12.53
CA LYS A 509 -5.58 11.15 13.68
C LYS A 509 -6.19 10.31 14.79
N ALA A 510 -6.00 9.00 14.69
CA ALA A 510 -6.44 8.05 15.67
C ALA A 510 -5.31 8.11 16.66
N ASP A 511 -5.67 8.29 17.93
CA ASP A 511 -4.67 8.34 18.98
C ASP A 511 -3.72 7.12 18.78
N PRO A 512 -2.40 7.35 18.64
CA PRO A 512 -1.45 6.28 18.39
C PRO A 512 -1.56 5.16 19.43
N ILE A 513 -2.03 5.50 20.63
CA ILE A 513 -2.34 4.57 21.71
C ILE A 513 -3.79 4.80 22.12
N VAL A 514 -4.63 3.77 21.96
CA VAL A 514 -6.00 3.75 22.46
C VAL A 514 -6.06 2.76 23.63
N VAL A 515 -6.62 3.20 24.74
CA VAL A 515 -6.85 2.37 25.93
C VAL A 515 -8.35 2.32 26.21
N ASP A 516 -8.89 1.10 26.28
CA ASP A 516 -10.26 0.84 26.68
C ASP A 516 -10.27 -0.16 27.84
N GLY A 517 -10.46 0.36 29.06
CA GLY A 517 -10.36 -0.42 30.30
C GLY A 517 -8.97 -1.06 30.46
N THR A 518 -8.89 -2.36 30.18
CA THR A 518 -7.66 -3.17 30.23
C THR A 518 -7.26 -3.74 28.87
N SER A 519 -7.80 -3.20 27.78
CA SER A 519 -7.39 -3.46 26.41
C SER A 519 -6.56 -2.30 25.87
N PHE A 520 -5.47 -2.61 25.19
CA PHE A 520 -4.49 -1.65 24.69
C PHE A 520 -4.30 -1.85 23.19
N ALA A 521 -4.38 -0.77 22.42
CA ALA A 521 -4.14 -0.77 20.99
C ALA A 521 -3.12 0.30 20.61
N LEU A 522 -2.00 -0.12 20.01
CA LEU A 522 -0.99 0.74 19.42
C LEU A 522 -1.18 0.74 17.90
N ASN A 523 -1.41 1.92 17.32
CA ASN A 523 -1.78 2.08 15.92
C ASN A 523 -0.74 2.93 15.20
N GLY A 524 -0.09 2.33 14.19
CA GLY A 524 0.69 3.07 13.22
C GLY A 524 -0.13 3.54 12.04
N LYS A 525 0.54 3.89 10.94
CA LYS A 525 -0.12 4.22 9.68
C LYS A 525 -0.87 3.00 9.13
N ASN A 526 -0.20 1.86 9.04
CA ASN A 526 -0.71 0.61 8.47
C ASN A 526 -0.62 -0.60 9.42
N VAL A 527 -0.05 -0.44 10.62
CA VAL A 527 0.06 -1.51 11.62
C VAL A 527 -0.88 -1.28 12.81
N SER A 528 -1.38 -2.36 13.39
CA SER A 528 -1.98 -2.38 14.73
C SER A 528 -1.31 -3.45 15.60
N TYR A 529 -1.04 -3.12 16.86
CA TYR A 529 -0.60 -4.05 17.90
C TYR A 529 -1.56 -3.97 19.07
N ARG A 530 -2.22 -5.08 19.37
CA ARG A 530 -3.31 -5.14 20.34
C ARG A 530 -3.08 -6.26 21.33
N PHE A 531 -3.26 -5.94 22.60
CA PHE A 531 -3.20 -6.90 23.70
C PHE A 531 -4.11 -6.44 24.83
N HIS A 532 -4.46 -7.35 25.73
CA HIS A 532 -5.31 -7.05 26.88
C HIS A 532 -4.85 -7.76 28.15
N VAL A 533 -5.36 -7.30 29.30
CA VAL A 533 -5.22 -8.01 30.58
C VAL A 533 -6.32 -9.06 30.67
N ASP A 534 -5.94 -10.31 30.90
CA ASP A 534 -6.90 -11.35 31.27
C ASP A 534 -7.46 -11.07 32.67
N PRO A 535 -8.78 -10.83 32.82
CA PRO A 535 -9.37 -10.51 34.11
C PRO A 535 -9.27 -11.65 35.14
N ALA A 536 -9.12 -12.90 34.69
CA ALA A 536 -9.04 -14.05 35.60
C ALA A 536 -7.65 -14.23 36.21
N THR A 537 -6.59 -14.02 35.42
CA THR A 537 -5.21 -14.29 35.82
C THR A 537 -4.39 -13.04 36.11
N GLY A 538 -4.75 -11.89 35.51
CA GLY A 538 -3.95 -10.68 35.49
C GLY A 538 -2.78 -10.71 34.51
N ASP A 539 -2.71 -11.74 33.65
CA ASP A 539 -1.66 -11.89 32.61
C ASP A 539 -1.96 -10.99 31.40
N LEU A 540 -0.92 -10.67 30.63
CA LEU A 540 -1.04 -9.85 29.41
C LEU A 540 -1.07 -10.75 28.17
N LEU A 541 -2.19 -10.71 27.44
CA LEU A 541 -2.45 -11.58 26.29
C LEU A 541 -2.43 -10.79 24.98
N LEU A 542 -1.65 -11.27 24.01
CA LEU A 542 -1.53 -10.68 22.68
C LEU A 542 -2.70 -11.11 21.79
N ASP A 543 -3.41 -10.12 21.25
CA ASP A 543 -4.54 -10.32 20.35
C ASP A 543 -4.11 -10.22 18.88
N HIS A 544 -3.33 -9.20 18.54
CA HIS A 544 -2.97 -8.90 17.15
C HIS A 544 -1.63 -8.17 17.04
N PHE A 545 -0.85 -8.54 16.02
CA PHE A 545 0.29 -7.74 15.56
C PHE A 545 0.44 -7.91 14.05
N GLY A 546 -0.03 -6.94 13.29
CA GLY A 546 -0.02 -6.98 11.83
C GLY A 546 -0.79 -5.81 11.24
N ASP A 547 -1.48 -6.04 10.12
CA ASP A 547 -2.25 -5.01 9.41
C ASP A 547 -3.19 -4.21 10.32
N ARG A 548 -3.43 -2.96 9.97
CA ARG A 548 -4.26 -2.07 10.78
C ARG A 548 -5.68 -2.62 10.94
N VAL A 549 -6.13 -2.69 12.19
CA VAL A 549 -7.51 -3.08 12.56
C VAL A 549 -8.15 -2.02 13.43
N THR A 550 -9.45 -1.77 13.26
CA THR A 550 -10.21 -0.74 14.00
C THR A 550 -10.74 -1.24 15.34
N GLU A 551 -11.00 -2.54 15.45
CA GLU A 551 -11.60 -3.19 16.62
C GLU A 551 -10.70 -4.30 17.15
N ASN A 552 -10.98 -4.78 18.36
CA ASN A 552 -10.29 -5.95 18.88
C ASN A 552 -10.67 -7.17 18.02
N PRO A 553 -9.70 -8.04 17.67
CA PRO A 553 -9.98 -9.25 16.92
C PRO A 553 -11.02 -10.12 17.63
N ILE A 554 -11.77 -10.92 16.86
CA ILE A 554 -12.69 -11.92 17.40
C ILE A 554 -11.88 -12.85 18.32
N ALA A 555 -12.36 -13.01 19.56
CA ALA A 555 -11.73 -13.86 20.56
C ALA A 555 -11.46 -15.25 19.97
N GLN A 556 -10.20 -15.69 19.99
CA GLN A 556 -9.84 -17.00 19.48
C GLN A 556 -10.49 -18.09 20.33
N ILE A 557 -11.08 -19.09 19.67
CA ILE A 557 -11.64 -20.26 20.36
C ILE A 557 -10.48 -21.04 20.98
N MET A 558 -10.30 -20.87 22.28
CA MET A 558 -9.36 -21.67 23.03
C MET A 558 -9.83 -23.12 23.11
N SER A 559 -8.90 -24.05 22.87
CA SER A 559 -9.11 -25.46 23.20
C SER A 559 -9.47 -25.61 24.68
N ASN A 560 -10.54 -26.36 24.98
CA ASN A 560 -10.89 -26.80 26.35
C ASN A 560 -9.89 -27.88 26.85
N GLY A 561 -8.59 -27.63 26.70
CA GLY A 561 -7.54 -28.62 26.86
C GLY A 561 -7.35 -29.04 28.31
N GLY A 562 -7.80 -30.25 28.66
CA GLY A 562 -7.18 -31.03 29.73
C GLY A 562 -5.75 -31.43 29.34
N GLY A 563 -4.81 -31.37 30.29
CA GLY A 563 -3.38 -31.65 30.06
C GLY A 563 -2.47 -31.05 31.13
N TRP A 564 -1.16 -31.00 30.87
CA TRP A 564 -0.13 -30.49 31.81
C TRP A 564 -0.03 -28.95 31.85
N SER A 565 -0.65 -28.22 30.92
CA SER A 565 -0.61 -26.75 30.87
C SER A 565 -1.86 -26.15 30.25
N THR A 566 -2.37 -25.10 30.88
CA THR A 566 -3.38 -24.19 30.30
C THR A 566 -2.74 -22.92 29.73
N GLN A 567 -1.62 -22.44 30.30
CA GLN A 567 -0.92 -21.23 29.86
C GLN A 567 -0.19 -21.42 28.51
N ALA A 568 0.22 -22.63 28.16
CA ALA A 568 0.92 -22.93 26.90
C ALA A 568 0.05 -22.70 25.65
N HIS A 569 -1.26 -22.56 25.82
CA HIS A 569 -2.23 -22.27 24.75
C HIS A 569 -2.46 -20.78 24.51
N LEU A 570 -1.92 -19.93 25.39
CA LEU A 570 -2.13 -18.49 25.37
C LEU A 570 -0.98 -17.78 24.65
N ARG A 571 -1.31 -16.69 23.95
CA ARG A 571 -0.34 -15.78 23.33
C ARG A 571 0.00 -14.70 24.34
N ARG A 572 1.21 -14.68 24.88
CA ARG A 572 1.58 -13.90 26.08
C ARG A 572 2.57 -12.79 25.73
N GLU A 573 2.37 -11.61 26.30
CA GLU A 573 3.26 -10.45 26.10
C GLU A 573 4.57 -10.55 26.88
N PHE A 574 4.55 -11.16 28.07
CA PHE A 574 5.70 -11.26 28.96
C PHE A 574 5.74 -12.59 29.73
N PRO A 575 6.04 -13.69 29.02
CA PRO A 575 6.01 -15.02 29.62
C PRO A 575 7.10 -15.23 30.66
N ASP A 576 6.71 -15.63 31.86
CA ASP A 576 7.57 -16.01 32.97
C ASP A 576 7.79 -17.53 33.08
N LEU A 577 8.66 -17.93 34.01
CA LEU A 577 8.98 -19.31 34.34
C LEU A 577 8.26 -19.77 35.62
N GLY A 578 7.79 -21.04 35.63
CA GLY A 578 7.44 -21.76 36.87
C GLY A 578 5.95 -21.88 37.19
N ARG A 579 5.04 -21.45 36.31
CA ARG A 579 3.57 -21.49 36.55
C ARG A 579 2.76 -22.27 35.51
N GLY A 580 3.43 -23.10 34.73
CA GLY A 580 2.79 -24.00 33.76
C GLY A 580 2.98 -23.62 32.30
N ASP A 581 3.56 -22.47 31.96
CA ASP A 581 4.06 -22.24 30.60
C ASP A 581 5.42 -22.97 30.44
N PHE A 582 5.45 -23.99 29.58
CA PHE A 582 6.64 -24.80 29.33
C PHE A 582 7.50 -24.30 28.16
N ARG A 583 7.00 -23.29 27.44
CA ARG A 583 7.74 -22.60 26.38
C ARG A 583 8.87 -21.77 26.97
N THR A 584 9.81 -21.34 26.14
CA THR A 584 10.88 -20.45 26.58
C THR A 584 10.33 -19.15 27.22
N PRO A 585 10.80 -18.75 28.41
CA PRO A 585 10.32 -17.55 29.09
C PRO A 585 11.08 -16.30 28.62
N ALA A 586 10.43 -15.14 28.66
CA ALA A 586 11.05 -13.83 28.46
C ALA A 586 11.79 -13.34 29.71
N VAL A 587 11.43 -13.83 30.90
CA VAL A 587 12.04 -13.42 32.18
C VAL A 587 12.32 -14.61 33.09
N HIS A 588 13.49 -14.60 33.72
CA HIS A 588 13.89 -15.58 34.74
C HIS A 588 14.61 -14.85 35.88
N ILE A 589 14.06 -14.95 37.08
CA ILE A 589 14.60 -14.30 38.29
C ILE A 589 14.86 -15.37 39.33
N LYS A 590 16.08 -15.39 39.87
CA LYS A 590 16.46 -16.19 41.02
C LYS A 590 16.29 -15.36 42.28
N HIS A 591 15.34 -15.75 43.12
CA HIS A 591 15.05 -15.10 44.40
C HIS A 591 16.03 -15.54 45.48
N ALA A 592 16.15 -14.78 46.58
CA ALA A 592 17.11 -15.07 47.66
C ALA A 592 16.96 -16.48 48.27
N LYS A 593 15.73 -17.01 48.32
CA LYS A 593 15.45 -18.38 48.80
C LYS A 593 15.77 -19.48 47.78
N GLY A 594 16.26 -19.13 46.60
CA GLY A 594 16.60 -20.05 45.50
C GLY A 594 15.43 -20.41 44.58
N PHE A 595 14.23 -19.88 44.81
CA PHE A 595 13.09 -20.07 43.90
C PHE A 595 13.30 -19.29 42.59
N THR A 596 12.70 -19.80 41.51
CA THR A 596 12.77 -19.19 40.17
C THR A 596 11.41 -18.78 39.60
N VAL A 597 10.36 -18.92 40.41
CA VAL A 597 8.97 -18.64 40.01
C VAL A 597 8.74 -17.13 40.01
N CYS A 598 8.13 -16.61 38.96
CA CYS A 598 7.58 -15.26 38.93
C CYS A 598 6.06 -15.33 38.69
N ASN A 599 5.30 -14.36 39.18
CA ASN A 599 3.85 -14.27 38.95
C ASN A 599 3.44 -12.82 38.70
N PHE A 600 4.02 -12.22 37.66
CA PHE A 600 3.72 -10.85 37.29
C PHE A 600 2.25 -10.70 36.91
N LYS A 601 1.54 -9.84 37.64
CA LYS A 601 0.15 -9.46 37.35
C LYS A 601 0.06 -7.97 37.05
N TYR A 602 -0.83 -7.63 36.14
CA TYR A 602 -1.17 -6.24 35.85
C TYR A 602 -1.58 -5.48 37.12
N LYS A 603 -1.02 -4.27 37.29
CA LYS A 603 -1.40 -3.32 38.36
C LYS A 603 -1.98 -2.03 37.81
N SER A 604 -1.31 -1.41 36.85
CA SER A 604 -1.73 -0.14 36.26
C SER A 604 -1.01 0.08 34.93
N HIS A 605 -1.35 1.16 34.24
CA HIS A 605 -0.63 1.64 33.05
C HIS A 605 -0.50 3.15 33.07
N THR A 606 0.44 3.65 32.27
CA THR A 606 0.65 5.08 32.00
C THR A 606 0.80 5.29 30.50
N VAL A 607 0.08 6.26 29.93
CA VAL A 607 0.29 6.71 28.54
C VAL A 607 1.01 8.05 28.57
N VAL A 608 2.11 8.14 27.85
CA VAL A 608 2.97 9.32 27.77
C VAL A 608 3.07 9.73 26.30
N LYS A 609 2.95 11.03 26.02
CA LYS A 609 3.31 11.57 24.70
C LYS A 609 4.83 11.63 24.58
N GLY A 610 5.33 11.44 23.37
CA GLY A 610 6.77 11.31 23.16
C GLY A 610 7.27 9.98 23.69
N LYS A 611 8.60 9.85 23.76
CA LYS A 611 9.27 8.63 24.22
C LYS A 611 10.27 8.96 25.33
N PRO A 612 10.12 8.39 26.55
CA PRO A 612 11.11 8.53 27.60
C PRO A 612 12.48 7.98 27.18
N ALA A 613 13.55 8.70 27.53
CA ALA A 613 14.90 8.22 27.35
C ALA A 613 15.17 7.02 28.27
N ILE A 614 15.95 6.06 27.77
CA ILE A 614 16.44 4.93 28.57
C ILE A 614 17.78 5.34 29.18
N GLU A 615 17.86 5.32 30.50
CA GLU A 615 19.07 5.75 31.21
C GLU A 615 20.25 4.83 30.86
N LYS A 616 21.41 5.42 30.50
CA LYS A 616 22.69 4.73 30.21
C LYS A 616 22.69 3.76 29.03
N LEU A 617 21.61 3.67 28.26
CA LEU A 617 21.51 2.78 27.11
C LEU A 617 21.12 3.54 25.85
N PRO A 618 21.62 3.12 24.67
CA PRO A 618 21.14 3.65 23.42
C PRO A 618 19.66 3.31 23.23
N SER A 619 18.91 4.27 22.71
CA SER A 619 17.49 4.18 22.47
C SER A 619 17.05 5.18 21.39
N THR A 620 16.05 4.76 20.63
CA THR A 620 15.30 5.65 19.74
C THR A 620 14.69 6.81 20.52
N PHE A 621 14.54 7.95 19.85
CA PHE A 621 14.02 9.20 20.40
C PHE A 621 12.97 9.81 19.47
N GLY A 622 12.05 10.61 20.01
CA GLY A 622 11.04 11.32 19.22
C GLY A 622 10.25 12.29 20.10
N SER A 623 9.69 13.32 19.47
CA SER A 623 8.88 14.33 20.15
C SER A 623 7.44 13.86 20.38
N ASP A 624 6.65 14.66 21.09
CA ASP A 624 5.23 14.41 21.36
C ASP A 624 4.37 14.21 20.10
N ASP A 625 4.82 14.72 18.95
CA ASP A 625 4.14 14.60 17.67
C ASP A 625 4.54 13.34 16.87
N ASP A 626 5.71 12.76 17.18
CA ASP A 626 6.31 11.67 16.39
C ASP A 626 6.02 10.28 16.96
N VAL A 627 5.89 10.20 18.29
CA VAL A 627 5.84 8.94 19.04
C VAL A 627 4.96 9.08 20.29
N SER A 628 4.38 7.97 20.71
CA SER A 628 3.71 7.88 22.01
C SER A 628 4.10 6.58 22.70
N THR A 629 4.17 6.59 24.03
CA THR A 629 4.60 5.45 24.84
C THR A 629 3.52 5.01 25.82
N LEU A 630 3.22 3.72 25.83
CA LEU A 630 2.43 3.02 26.85
C LEU A 630 3.40 2.29 27.78
N ILE A 631 3.27 2.50 29.09
CA ILE A 631 4.02 1.77 30.11
C ILE A 631 3.02 0.94 30.90
N ILE A 632 3.18 -0.38 30.90
CA ILE A 632 2.39 -1.30 31.70
C ILE A 632 3.17 -1.67 32.97
N HIS A 633 2.56 -1.45 34.14
CA HIS A 633 3.14 -1.78 35.43
C HIS A 633 2.63 -3.15 35.89
N LEU A 634 3.54 -4.10 35.98
CA LEU A 634 3.30 -5.44 36.53
C LEU A 634 3.92 -5.57 37.92
N TYR A 635 3.34 -6.43 38.75
CA TYR A 635 3.87 -6.71 40.07
C TYR A 635 3.64 -8.17 40.47
N ASP A 636 4.68 -8.80 41.00
CA ASP A 636 4.61 -10.09 41.68
C ASP A 636 4.55 -9.86 43.20
N GLU A 637 3.40 -10.15 43.80
CA GLU A 637 3.18 -9.97 45.24
C GLU A 637 3.94 -10.98 46.11
N TYR A 638 4.27 -12.17 45.59
CA TYR A 638 4.95 -13.20 46.37
C TYR A 638 6.42 -12.85 46.61
N SER A 639 7.05 -12.28 45.59
CA SER A 639 8.47 -11.95 45.60
C SER A 639 8.74 -10.45 45.77
N SER A 640 7.70 -9.62 45.81
CA SER A 640 7.80 -8.17 45.87
C SER A 640 8.69 -7.59 44.75
N VAL A 641 8.44 -8.01 43.51
CA VAL A 641 9.19 -7.57 42.32
C VAL A 641 8.24 -6.87 41.36
N GLY A 642 8.63 -5.68 40.88
CA GLY A 642 7.93 -4.95 39.83
C GLY A 642 8.55 -5.18 38.46
N ALA A 643 7.75 -5.11 37.40
CA ALA A 643 8.21 -5.05 36.03
C ALA A 643 7.44 -3.99 35.25
N ASP A 644 8.14 -3.02 34.66
CA ASP A 644 7.55 -2.00 33.79
C ASP A 644 7.85 -2.36 32.32
N LEU A 645 6.80 -2.57 31.53
CA LEU A 645 6.90 -2.87 30.11
C LEU A 645 6.56 -1.62 29.31
N SER A 646 7.55 -1.09 28.59
CA SER A 646 7.37 0.09 27.74
C SER A 646 7.08 -0.33 26.31
N TYR A 647 6.10 0.32 25.68
CA TYR A 647 5.70 0.14 24.29
C TYR A 647 5.60 1.51 23.63
N SER A 648 6.52 1.83 22.72
CA SER A 648 6.48 3.11 21.98
C SER A 648 6.08 2.86 20.54
N ILE A 649 5.09 3.57 20.02
CA ILE A 649 4.65 3.49 18.62
C ILE A 649 5.10 4.75 17.89
N PHE A 650 5.83 4.58 16.79
CA PHE A 650 6.16 5.63 15.83
C PHE A 650 5.26 5.47 14.59
N PRO A 651 4.13 6.17 14.52
CA PRO A 651 3.15 5.95 13.45
C PRO A 651 3.68 6.15 12.02
N PRO A 652 4.57 7.14 11.72
CA PRO A 652 5.10 7.33 10.38
C PRO A 652 5.88 6.14 9.83
N PHE A 653 6.47 5.31 10.70
CA PHE A 653 7.34 4.20 10.33
C PHE A 653 6.72 2.82 10.58
N ASP A 654 5.48 2.75 11.07
CA ASP A 654 4.85 1.50 11.52
C ASP A 654 5.75 0.70 12.50
N ALA A 655 6.47 1.42 13.37
CA ALA A 655 7.48 0.84 14.24
C ALA A 655 7.03 0.82 15.71
N ILE A 656 7.18 -0.33 16.36
CA ILE A 656 6.86 -0.56 17.77
C ILE A 656 8.15 -0.89 18.49
N VAL A 657 8.47 -0.10 19.51
CA VAL A 657 9.70 -0.23 20.29
C VAL A 657 9.35 -0.71 21.69
N ARG A 658 9.96 -1.82 22.13
CA ARG A 658 9.74 -2.37 23.47
C ARG A 658 11.01 -2.45 24.29
N ASN A 659 10.87 -2.24 25.60
CA ASN A 659 11.89 -2.51 26.61
C ASN A 659 11.22 -2.84 27.95
N VAL A 660 12.00 -3.42 28.87
CA VAL A 660 11.51 -3.88 30.17
C VAL A 660 12.43 -3.36 31.29
N LYS A 661 11.83 -2.87 32.37
CA LYS A 661 12.53 -2.52 33.60
C LYS A 661 12.07 -3.41 34.76
N ILE A 662 12.98 -4.18 35.34
CA ILE A 662 12.73 -4.99 36.53
C ILE A 662 13.14 -4.20 37.77
N ILE A 663 12.29 -4.14 38.79
CA ILE A 663 12.49 -3.35 40.01
C ILE A 663 12.36 -4.26 41.22
N ASN A 664 13.41 -4.36 42.03
CA ASN A 664 13.34 -5.11 43.28
C ASN A 664 12.72 -4.24 44.38
N LYS A 665 11.52 -4.63 44.86
CA LYS A 665 10.84 -3.97 45.99
C LYS A 665 10.84 -4.83 47.25
N SER A 666 11.57 -5.95 47.25
CA SER A 666 11.80 -6.78 48.44
C SER A 666 12.96 -6.24 49.26
N ASP A 667 13.13 -6.74 50.48
CA ASP A 667 14.29 -6.46 51.33
C ASP A 667 15.52 -7.33 50.98
N ASP A 668 15.30 -8.39 50.19
CA ASP A 668 16.31 -9.38 49.82
C ASP A 668 17.01 -9.02 48.51
N VAL A 669 18.22 -9.55 48.28
CA VAL A 669 18.89 -9.45 46.97
C VAL A 669 18.38 -10.57 46.05
N ILE A 670 17.93 -10.19 44.85
CA ILE A 670 17.53 -11.12 43.79
C ILE A 670 18.54 -11.07 42.63
N ALA A 671 18.55 -12.07 41.75
CA ALA A 671 19.34 -12.05 40.52
C ALA A 671 18.45 -12.23 39.29
N VAL A 672 18.62 -11.37 38.29
CA VAL A 672 17.97 -11.53 36.99
C VAL A 672 18.86 -12.37 36.09
N GLU A 673 18.41 -13.58 35.75
CA GLU A 673 19.16 -14.58 34.98
C GLU A 673 18.77 -14.55 33.48
N LYS A 674 17.58 -14.02 33.15
CA LYS A 674 17.13 -13.80 31.78
C LYS A 674 16.20 -12.60 31.72
N LEU A 675 16.39 -11.74 30.71
CA LEU A 675 15.49 -10.63 30.42
C LEU A 675 15.48 -10.32 28.91
N SER A 676 14.40 -10.73 28.25
CA SER A 676 14.11 -10.38 26.85
C SER A 676 13.47 -9.00 26.76
N SER A 677 13.91 -8.20 25.79
CA SER A 677 13.39 -6.87 25.51
C SER A 677 12.07 -6.90 24.73
N PHE A 678 11.89 -7.93 23.91
CA PHE A 678 10.69 -8.16 23.10
C PHE A 678 10.27 -9.63 23.20
N SER A 679 8.97 -9.87 23.32
CA SER A 679 8.36 -11.20 23.28
C SER A 679 7.05 -11.14 22.51
N VAL A 680 6.89 -11.98 21.49
CA VAL A 680 5.67 -12.05 20.68
C VAL A 680 5.29 -13.52 20.45
N ASP A 681 4.01 -13.82 20.63
CA ASP A 681 3.43 -15.12 20.31
C ASP A 681 2.56 -15.01 19.05
N PHE A 682 3.04 -15.58 17.95
CA PHE A 682 2.34 -15.66 16.67
C PHE A 682 1.30 -16.78 16.66
N PRO A 683 0.20 -16.61 15.89
CA PRO A 683 -0.82 -17.64 15.70
C PRO A 683 -0.26 -18.88 14.99
N HIS A 684 -1.04 -19.95 14.97
CA HIS A 684 -0.66 -21.21 14.34
C HIS A 684 -0.63 -21.11 12.81
N GLU A 685 0.53 -20.75 12.27
CA GLU A 685 0.79 -20.65 10.83
C GLU A 685 2.18 -21.19 10.48
N ASN A 686 2.53 -21.10 9.20
CA ASN A 686 3.86 -21.44 8.71
C ASN A 686 4.68 -20.15 8.56
N TYR A 687 5.80 -20.11 9.27
CA TYR A 687 6.75 -19.01 9.22
C TYR A 687 8.12 -19.49 8.78
N GLU A 688 8.88 -18.56 8.23
CA GLU A 688 10.32 -18.67 8.06
C GLU A 688 11.00 -17.55 8.85
N MET A 689 12.17 -17.85 9.39
CA MET A 689 13.04 -16.87 10.02
C MET A 689 14.12 -16.46 9.03
N LEU A 690 14.28 -15.15 8.86
CA LEU A 690 15.36 -14.51 8.14
C LEU A 690 16.31 -13.89 9.15
N GLN A 691 17.57 -14.31 9.09
CA GLN A 691 18.64 -13.89 9.99
C GLN A 691 19.87 -13.48 9.17
N LEU A 692 20.77 -12.75 9.82
CA LEU A 692 22.06 -12.34 9.26
C LEU A 692 23.16 -13.11 10.00
N GLN A 693 23.91 -13.94 9.28
CA GLN A 693 25.00 -14.75 9.83
C GLN A 693 26.32 -14.45 9.12
N GLY A 694 27.43 -14.72 9.77
CA GLY A 694 28.73 -14.46 9.17
C GLY A 694 29.91 -14.95 9.98
N GLU A 695 31.05 -14.34 9.69
CA GLU A 695 32.36 -14.50 10.31
C GLU A 695 33.14 -13.20 10.03
N TRP A 696 34.27 -12.98 10.68
CA TRP A 696 35.25 -11.99 10.22
C TRP A 696 35.49 -12.17 8.71
N THR A 697 35.48 -11.07 7.94
CA THR A 697 35.55 -11.02 6.46
C THR A 697 34.34 -11.57 5.69
N ARG A 698 33.24 -11.94 6.37
CA ARG A 698 32.06 -12.54 5.73
C ARG A 698 30.76 -12.24 6.48
N GLU A 699 30.61 -11.03 6.97
CA GLU A 699 29.52 -10.58 7.83
C GLU A 699 28.15 -10.54 7.11
N CYS A 700 27.08 -10.57 7.92
CA CYS A 700 25.72 -10.27 7.48
C CYS A 700 25.19 -11.05 6.25
N ASN A 701 25.65 -12.27 5.99
CA ASN A 701 25.05 -13.10 4.95
C ASN A 701 23.60 -13.48 5.30
N ARG A 702 22.69 -13.24 4.36
CA ARG A 702 21.26 -13.54 4.54
C ARG A 702 21.04 -15.03 4.62
N THR A 703 20.32 -15.46 5.65
CA THR A 703 19.93 -16.86 5.84
C THR A 703 18.44 -16.93 6.14
N ARG A 704 17.70 -17.63 5.28
CA ARG A 704 16.26 -17.82 5.39
C ARG A 704 15.96 -19.30 5.61
N ARG A 705 15.31 -19.65 6.71
CA ARG A 705 14.98 -21.04 7.06
C ARG A 705 13.59 -21.16 7.66
N LYS A 706 12.95 -22.31 7.45
CA LYS A 706 11.65 -22.63 8.03
C LYS A 706 11.72 -22.70 9.56
N VAL A 707 10.66 -22.23 10.22
CA VAL A 707 10.47 -22.39 11.67
C VAL A 707 9.87 -23.77 11.93
N GLU A 708 10.63 -24.62 12.61
CA GLU A 708 10.24 -25.99 12.97
C GLU A 708 9.72 -26.06 14.41
N TYR A 709 9.00 -27.15 14.71
CA TYR A 709 8.60 -27.48 16.08
C TYR A 709 9.82 -27.63 16.99
N GLY A 710 9.75 -27.04 18.18
CA GLY A 710 10.86 -26.93 19.12
C GLY A 710 11.53 -25.56 19.11
N LEU A 711 12.58 -25.43 19.91
CA LEU A 711 13.37 -24.21 20.05
C LEU A 711 14.46 -24.16 18.98
N GLN A 712 14.52 -23.05 18.26
CA GLN A 712 15.64 -22.67 17.40
C GLN A 712 16.01 -21.21 17.68
N GLY A 713 17.20 -20.79 17.27
CA GLY A 713 17.66 -19.44 17.57
C GLY A 713 19.08 -19.18 17.10
N PHE A 714 19.60 -18.06 17.56
CA PHE A 714 20.97 -17.60 17.41
C PHE A 714 21.26 -16.50 18.43
N GLY A 715 22.53 -16.14 18.62
CA GLY A 715 22.92 -15.12 19.57
C GLY A 715 24.41 -14.87 19.53
N SER A 716 24.88 -13.99 20.41
CA SER A 716 26.30 -13.76 20.62
C SER A 716 26.68 -14.00 22.08
N THR A 717 27.82 -14.66 22.28
CA THR A 717 28.49 -14.83 23.57
C THR A 717 29.87 -14.17 23.58
N THR A 718 30.18 -13.32 22.60
CA THR A 718 31.52 -12.71 22.45
C THR A 718 31.73 -11.52 23.39
N GLY A 719 30.71 -11.14 24.15
CA GLY A 719 30.65 -9.87 24.88
C GLY A 719 30.07 -8.73 24.02
N TYR A 720 30.09 -8.86 22.69
CA TYR A 720 29.60 -7.88 21.73
C TYR A 720 28.50 -8.46 20.82
N SER A 721 27.94 -7.69 19.89
CA SER A 721 26.95 -8.14 18.93
C SER A 721 27.51 -9.18 17.95
N SER A 722 28.81 -9.17 17.65
CA SER A 722 29.57 -10.15 16.85
C SER A 722 29.40 -10.11 15.32
N HIS A 723 30.38 -10.69 14.64
CA HIS A 723 30.35 -11.04 13.21
C HIS A 723 29.47 -12.25 12.91
N TYR A 724 29.35 -13.17 13.88
CA TYR A 724 28.72 -14.48 13.72
C TYR A 724 27.24 -14.38 13.45
N HIS A 725 26.56 -13.56 14.24
CA HIS A 725 25.14 -13.31 14.15
C HIS A 725 24.86 -11.86 14.46
N ASN A 726 24.10 -11.19 13.59
CA ASN A 726 23.63 -9.84 13.88
C ASN A 726 22.42 -9.90 14.84
N PRO A 727 22.21 -8.92 15.74
CA PRO A 727 21.07 -8.85 16.64
C PRO A 727 19.76 -8.43 15.95
N PHE A 728 19.45 -9.13 14.85
CA PHE A 728 18.30 -8.90 13.99
C PHE A 728 17.62 -10.22 13.60
N LEU A 729 16.30 -10.25 13.71
CA LEU A 729 15.42 -11.33 13.24
C LEU A 729 14.34 -10.73 12.35
N SER A 730 13.99 -11.39 11.26
CA SER A 730 12.70 -11.17 10.61
C SER A 730 11.90 -12.47 10.52
N MET A 731 10.64 -12.42 10.93
CA MET A 731 9.65 -13.48 10.73
C MET A 731 8.86 -13.15 9.46
N VAL A 732 8.70 -14.13 8.56
CA VAL A 732 8.01 -13.95 7.28
C VAL A 732 7.17 -15.17 6.93
N SER A 733 6.14 -14.99 6.11
CA SER A 733 5.47 -16.12 5.46
C SER A 733 6.39 -16.73 4.37
N PRO A 734 6.26 -18.04 4.03
CA PRO A 734 7.06 -18.66 2.97
C PRO A 734 6.95 -17.96 1.61
N SER A 735 5.81 -17.34 1.32
CA SER A 735 5.57 -16.59 0.08
C SER A 735 6.09 -15.15 0.07
N THR A 736 6.54 -14.62 1.21
CA THR A 736 7.01 -13.23 1.31
C THR A 736 8.27 -13.03 0.46
N THR A 737 8.34 -11.92 -0.28
CA THR A 737 9.47 -11.50 -1.13
C THR A 737 9.97 -10.11 -0.71
N GLU A 738 10.90 -9.51 -1.47
CA GLU A 738 11.32 -8.11 -1.24
C GLU A 738 10.16 -7.11 -1.42
N SER A 739 9.10 -7.44 -2.17
CA SER A 739 8.05 -6.49 -2.56
C SER A 739 6.61 -6.94 -2.27
N HIS A 740 6.41 -8.13 -1.70
CA HIS A 740 5.09 -8.69 -1.43
C HIS A 740 5.11 -9.55 -0.15
N GLY A 741 3.97 -9.58 0.55
CA GLY A 741 3.74 -10.45 1.72
C GLY A 741 4.17 -9.83 3.04
N GLU A 742 3.81 -10.50 4.14
CA GLU A 742 4.03 -9.98 5.48
C GLU A 742 5.45 -10.25 5.98
N ALA A 743 6.03 -9.25 6.64
CA ALA A 743 7.33 -9.32 7.30
C ALA A 743 7.30 -8.56 8.64
N TRP A 744 7.69 -9.24 9.70
CA TRP A 744 7.92 -8.67 11.03
C TRP A 744 9.42 -8.65 11.30
N GLY A 745 10.03 -7.48 11.37
CA GLY A 745 11.42 -7.33 11.75
C GLY A 745 11.56 -7.03 13.23
N PHE A 746 12.66 -7.45 13.83
CA PHE A 746 13.04 -7.22 15.22
C PHE A 746 14.54 -6.91 15.26
N SER A 747 14.91 -5.72 15.73
CA SER A 747 16.29 -5.26 15.82
C SER A 747 16.57 -4.79 17.25
N LEU A 748 17.56 -5.39 17.91
CA LEU A 748 17.92 -5.03 19.28
C LEU A 748 18.90 -3.84 19.25
N VAL A 749 18.57 -2.74 19.92
CA VAL A 749 19.44 -1.57 20.05
C VAL A 749 20.46 -1.84 21.16
N TYR A 750 21.41 -2.73 20.87
CA TYR A 750 22.41 -3.20 21.82
C TYR A 750 23.65 -3.78 21.13
N THR A 751 24.81 -3.31 21.56
CA THR A 751 26.15 -3.69 21.08
C THR A 751 26.74 -4.88 21.83
N GLY A 752 26.12 -5.33 22.93
CA GLY A 752 26.60 -6.44 23.74
C GLY A 752 26.07 -7.81 23.29
N SER A 753 26.39 -8.83 24.09
CA SER A 753 25.85 -10.18 23.94
C SER A 753 24.32 -10.22 23.96
N PHE A 754 23.74 -10.93 23.00
CA PHE A 754 22.29 -11.04 22.82
C PHE A 754 21.84 -12.49 22.55
N SER A 755 20.55 -12.74 22.71
CA SER A 755 19.89 -13.99 22.32
C SER A 755 18.61 -13.70 21.54
N VAL A 756 18.42 -14.47 20.46
CA VAL A 756 17.19 -14.58 19.69
C VAL A 756 16.71 -16.03 19.77
N GLU A 757 15.50 -16.21 20.28
CA GLU A 757 14.88 -17.52 20.44
C GLU A 757 13.54 -17.54 19.72
N VAL A 758 13.36 -18.50 18.82
CA VAL A 758 12.13 -18.76 18.08
C VAL A 758 11.68 -20.19 18.37
N GLU A 759 10.56 -20.35 19.05
CA GLU A 759 10.02 -21.64 19.43
C GLU A 759 8.64 -21.86 18.82
N LYS A 760 8.50 -22.89 17.97
CA LYS A 760 7.16 -23.37 17.59
C LYS A 760 6.74 -24.45 18.58
N SER A 761 5.76 -24.11 19.40
CA SER A 761 5.22 -24.97 20.44
C SER A 761 4.44 -26.15 19.86
N HIS A 762 4.24 -27.20 20.66
CA HIS A 762 3.45 -28.37 20.26
C HIS A 762 1.97 -28.04 19.93
N GLN A 763 1.46 -26.87 20.35
CA GLN A 763 0.12 -26.37 20.01
C GLN A 763 0.09 -25.60 18.68
N GLY A 764 1.24 -25.43 18.02
CA GLY A 764 1.36 -24.75 16.74
C GLY A 764 1.63 -23.24 16.82
N LEU A 765 1.47 -22.60 18.00
CA LEU A 765 1.88 -21.21 18.23
C LEU A 765 3.39 -21.05 18.11
N THR A 766 3.83 -19.90 17.60
CA THR A 766 5.26 -19.57 17.46
C THR A 766 5.64 -18.40 18.35
N ARG A 767 6.51 -18.62 19.33
CA ARG A 767 7.07 -17.59 20.20
C ARG A 767 8.37 -17.06 19.61
N ALA A 768 8.55 -15.74 19.54
CA ALA A 768 9.83 -15.12 19.24
C ALA A 768 10.23 -14.17 20.38
N LEU A 769 11.47 -14.34 20.86
CA LEU A 769 12.08 -13.55 21.93
C LEU A 769 13.38 -12.93 21.43
N VAL A 770 13.60 -11.65 21.76
CA VAL A 770 14.84 -10.92 21.46
C VAL A 770 15.28 -10.15 22.70
N GLY A 771 16.53 -10.29 23.13
CA GLY A 771 17.08 -9.50 24.23
C GLY A 771 18.47 -9.95 24.68
N MET A 772 18.79 -9.73 25.96
CA MET A 772 20.11 -10.02 26.53
C MET A 772 20.38 -11.53 26.56
N ASN A 773 21.64 -11.93 26.37
CA ASN A 773 22.01 -13.34 26.40
C ASN A 773 21.98 -13.90 27.85
N PRO A 774 21.14 -14.90 28.15
CA PRO A 774 21.05 -15.48 29.49
C PRO A 774 22.33 -16.23 29.94
N CYS A 775 23.19 -16.67 29.01
CA CYS A 775 24.46 -17.31 29.37
C CYS A 775 25.48 -16.34 29.98
N GLN A 776 25.29 -15.03 29.75
CA GLN A 776 26.19 -13.96 30.21
C GLN A 776 25.42 -12.90 31.00
N LEU A 777 24.32 -13.30 31.64
CA LEU A 777 23.51 -12.43 32.49
C LEU A 777 23.22 -13.14 33.81
N SER A 778 23.67 -12.55 34.91
CA SER A 778 23.24 -12.89 36.26
C SER A 778 23.32 -11.63 37.11
N TRP A 779 22.37 -10.72 36.90
CA TRP A 779 22.45 -9.36 37.42
C TRP A 779 21.90 -9.26 38.84
N PRO A 780 22.72 -8.97 39.87
CA PRO A 780 22.23 -8.78 41.23
C PRO A 780 21.43 -7.47 41.33
N LEU A 781 20.24 -7.54 41.92
CA LEU A 781 19.40 -6.38 42.23
C LEU A 781 19.16 -6.32 43.74
N ARG A 782 19.72 -5.30 44.39
CA ARG A 782 19.43 -5.01 45.80
C ARG A 782 18.07 -4.33 45.95
N SER A 783 17.60 -4.23 47.19
CA SER A 783 16.35 -3.53 47.51
C SER A 783 16.35 -2.11 46.94
N GLY A 784 15.31 -1.78 46.16
CA GLY A 784 15.13 -0.49 45.50
C GLY A 784 15.89 -0.31 44.18
N GLU A 785 16.81 -1.20 43.82
CA GLU A 785 17.54 -1.16 42.55
C GLU A 785 16.66 -1.69 41.39
N SER A 786 17.06 -1.35 40.17
CA SER A 786 16.39 -1.81 38.95
C SER A 786 17.36 -2.19 37.85
N LEU A 787 16.99 -3.19 37.05
CA LEU A 787 17.67 -3.54 35.80
C LEU A 787 16.80 -3.13 34.62
N GLN A 788 17.40 -2.42 33.67
CA GLN A 788 16.77 -1.99 32.43
C GLN A 788 17.29 -2.84 31.27
N SER A 789 16.40 -3.45 30.49
CA SER A 789 16.79 -4.09 29.23
C SER A 789 17.12 -3.02 28.19
N PRO A 790 18.00 -3.31 27.21
CA PRO A 790 18.03 -2.53 25.97
C PRO A 790 16.66 -2.57 25.29
N GLU A 791 16.41 -1.64 24.37
CA GLU A 791 15.18 -1.68 23.58
C GLU A 791 15.32 -2.55 22.33
N CYS A 792 14.19 -3.08 21.88
CA CYS A 792 14.05 -3.75 20.60
C CYS A 792 13.03 -3.02 19.75
N VAL A 793 13.46 -2.64 18.56
CA VAL A 793 12.61 -2.02 17.53
C VAL A 793 12.01 -3.13 16.69
N SER A 794 10.70 -3.16 16.59
CA SER A 794 9.96 -4.02 15.68
C SER A 794 9.24 -3.22 14.61
N VAL A 795 9.29 -3.71 13.38
CA VAL A 795 8.64 -3.09 12.21
C VAL A 795 7.79 -4.14 11.52
N PHE A 796 6.56 -3.77 11.18
CA PHE A 796 5.67 -4.57 10.35
C PHE A 796 5.57 -4.01 8.93
N SER A 797 5.53 -4.91 7.95
CA SER A 797 5.25 -4.63 6.54
C SER A 797 4.30 -5.69 6.01
N ASN A 798 3.29 -5.27 5.25
CA ASN A 798 2.47 -6.14 4.40
C ASN A 798 2.88 -6.05 2.91
N LEU A 799 3.88 -5.22 2.59
CA LEU A 799 4.43 -4.99 1.24
C LEU A 799 5.84 -5.59 1.07
N GLY A 800 6.14 -6.65 1.80
CA GLY A 800 7.38 -7.42 1.70
C GLY A 800 8.55 -6.88 2.53
N ILE A 801 9.66 -7.61 2.43
CA ILE A 801 10.90 -7.37 3.21
C ILE A 801 11.53 -6.01 2.89
N GLY A 802 11.42 -5.53 1.64
CA GLY A 802 11.98 -4.25 1.22
C GLY A 802 11.32 -3.06 1.91
N GLU A 803 10.01 -3.08 2.10
CA GLU A 803 9.32 -2.00 2.85
C GLU A 803 9.70 -2.01 4.32
N MET A 804 9.80 -3.20 4.94
CA MET A 804 10.30 -3.35 6.30
C MET A 804 11.68 -2.73 6.46
N SER A 805 12.63 -3.01 5.55
CA SER A 805 13.96 -2.40 5.58
C SER A 805 13.90 -0.88 5.46
N ARG A 806 13.12 -0.33 4.51
CA ARG A 806 13.01 1.14 4.34
C ARG A 806 12.43 1.82 5.58
N LYS A 807 11.48 1.19 6.27
CA LYS A 807 10.94 1.66 7.56
C LYS A 807 12.03 1.70 8.65
N PHE A 808 12.84 0.65 8.79
CA PHE A 808 14.02 0.69 9.68
C PHE A 808 15.02 1.78 9.27
N HIS A 809 15.33 1.89 7.98
CA HIS A 809 16.31 2.86 7.47
C HIS A 809 15.91 4.29 7.76
N ARG A 810 14.64 4.64 7.53
CA ARG A 810 14.11 5.97 7.83
C ARG A 810 14.07 6.22 9.34
N LEU A 811 13.55 5.28 10.13
CA LEU A 811 13.54 5.39 11.59
C LEU A 811 14.94 5.59 12.17
N TYR A 812 15.94 4.82 11.73
CA TYR A 812 17.29 4.94 12.28
C TYR A 812 17.99 6.24 11.90
N ARG A 813 17.77 6.74 10.68
CA ARG A 813 18.29 8.05 10.27
C ARG A 813 17.62 9.22 10.99
N GLN A 814 16.33 9.11 11.32
CA GLN A 814 15.56 10.24 11.86
C GLN A 814 15.43 10.21 13.39
N ASN A 815 15.47 9.04 14.00
CA ASN A 815 15.06 8.83 15.40
C ASN A 815 16.03 7.93 16.19
N LEU A 816 17.23 7.61 15.69
CA LEU A 816 18.25 6.85 16.44
C LEU A 816 19.64 7.49 16.37
N ILE A 817 20.15 7.71 15.16
CA ILE A 817 21.48 8.27 14.94
C ILE A 817 21.47 9.76 15.32
N ARG A 818 22.26 10.15 16.34
CA ARG A 818 22.25 11.52 16.87
C ARG A 818 23.26 12.45 16.22
N SER A 819 24.26 11.89 15.54
CA SER A 819 25.30 12.68 14.90
C SER A 819 24.72 13.56 13.80
N LYS A 820 25.17 14.82 13.71
CA LYS A 820 24.76 15.78 12.67
C LYS A 820 25.03 15.27 11.25
N PHE A 821 26.03 14.40 11.08
CA PHE A 821 26.42 13.86 9.77
C PHE A 821 25.39 12.88 9.19
N VAL A 822 24.38 12.44 9.94
CA VAL A 822 23.36 11.49 9.49
C VAL A 822 22.71 11.87 8.15
N SER A 823 22.58 13.17 7.89
CA SER A 823 21.99 13.72 6.68
C SER A 823 22.98 14.48 5.78
N GLU A 824 24.28 14.45 6.11
CA GLU A 824 25.34 15.09 5.34
C GLU A 824 26.03 14.08 4.42
N THR A 825 26.47 14.56 3.26
CA THR A 825 27.33 13.78 2.36
C THR A 825 28.68 13.54 3.01
N ARG A 826 29.24 12.35 2.82
CA ARG A 826 30.52 11.98 3.45
C ARG A 826 31.70 12.37 2.57
N PRO A 827 32.79 12.91 3.14
CA PRO A 827 33.99 13.20 2.37
C PRO A 827 34.57 11.89 1.85
N VAL A 828 34.87 11.83 0.55
CA VAL A 828 35.57 10.67 0.00
C VAL A 828 36.94 10.57 0.64
N LEU A 829 37.20 9.45 1.30
CA LEU A 829 38.38 9.28 2.13
C LEU A 829 39.42 8.36 1.50
N LEU A 830 40.69 8.50 1.90
CA LEU A 830 41.72 7.51 1.70
C LEU A 830 42.27 7.07 3.06
N ASN A 831 42.15 5.79 3.37
CA ASN A 831 42.70 5.16 4.58
C ASN A 831 44.07 4.53 4.29
N SER A 832 45.02 4.67 5.22
CA SER A 832 46.40 4.21 5.05
C SER A 832 46.64 2.71 5.28
N TRP A 833 45.69 1.96 5.86
CA TRP A 833 45.91 0.61 6.37
C TRP A 833 46.40 -0.39 5.31
N GLU A 834 45.59 -0.82 4.34
CA GLU A 834 46.08 -1.76 3.31
C GLU A 834 47.18 -1.16 2.40
N GLY A 835 47.31 0.16 2.37
CA GLY A 835 48.35 0.83 1.57
C GLY A 835 49.76 0.70 2.15
N LEU A 836 49.89 0.64 3.48
CA LEU A 836 51.18 0.71 4.18
C LEU A 836 51.31 -0.26 5.36
N TYR A 837 50.21 -0.79 5.88
CA TYR A 837 50.11 -1.48 7.17
C TYR A 837 50.87 -0.69 8.26
N PHE A 838 51.83 -1.33 8.95
CA PHE A 838 52.66 -0.66 9.93
C PHE A 838 53.92 0.00 9.33
N ASP A 839 54.26 -0.17 8.06
CA ASP A 839 55.54 0.29 7.50
C ASP A 839 55.48 1.74 7.00
N PHE A 840 55.53 2.69 7.95
CA PHE A 840 55.49 4.13 7.63
C PHE A 840 56.22 5.02 8.65
N ASP A 841 56.54 6.23 8.19
CA ASP A 841 57.00 7.38 8.96
C ASP A 841 56.24 8.67 8.55
N ASP A 842 56.54 9.80 9.19
CA ASP A 842 55.92 11.10 8.90
C ASP A 842 55.98 11.49 7.41
N LYS A 843 57.12 11.26 6.74
CA LYS A 843 57.32 11.57 5.32
C LYS A 843 56.46 10.70 4.41
N THR A 844 56.40 9.40 4.70
CA THR A 844 55.62 8.44 3.91
C THR A 844 54.14 8.76 4.02
N ILE A 845 53.66 9.07 5.23
CA ILE A 845 52.27 9.50 5.46
C ILE A 845 51.97 10.83 4.76
N TYR A 846 52.86 11.83 4.87
CA TYR A 846 52.66 13.10 4.18
C TYR A 846 52.62 12.92 2.66
N LYS A 847 53.49 12.07 2.09
CA LYS A 847 53.47 11.74 0.66
C LYS A 847 52.14 11.09 0.25
N LEU A 848 51.65 10.12 1.04
CA LEU A 848 50.37 9.46 0.76
C LEU A 848 49.22 10.48 0.77
N ALA A 849 49.18 11.36 1.78
CA ALA A 849 48.20 12.45 1.85
C ALA A 849 48.28 13.42 0.64
N GLN A 850 49.49 13.74 0.16
CA GLN A 850 49.68 14.52 -1.06
C GLN A 850 49.11 13.81 -2.29
N GLU A 851 49.35 12.51 -2.45
CA GLU A 851 48.77 11.72 -3.54
C GLU A 851 47.25 11.62 -3.43
N SER A 852 46.70 11.43 -2.23
CA SER A 852 45.24 11.47 -1.98
C SER A 852 44.62 12.79 -2.46
N ALA A 853 45.22 13.92 -2.08
CA ALA A 853 44.76 15.24 -2.50
C ALA A 853 44.85 15.44 -4.03
N LYS A 854 45.91 14.92 -4.67
CA LYS A 854 46.07 14.95 -6.14
C LYS A 854 45.05 14.08 -6.87
N LEU A 855 44.55 13.01 -6.24
CA LEU A 855 43.49 12.18 -6.79
C LEU A 855 42.10 12.80 -6.62
N GLY A 856 41.95 13.71 -5.64
CA GLY A 856 40.68 14.38 -5.33
C GLY A 856 40.00 13.88 -4.05
N ALA A 857 40.65 13.01 -3.27
CA ALA A 857 40.12 12.61 -1.97
C ALA A 857 40.09 13.81 -0.99
N LYS A 858 39.03 13.89 -0.19
CA LYS A 858 38.75 15.02 0.71
C LYS A 858 39.15 14.77 2.16
N LEU A 859 39.32 13.50 2.55
CA LEU A 859 39.74 13.09 3.87
C LEU A 859 40.89 12.09 3.76
N PHE A 860 41.95 12.28 4.54
CA PHE A 860 43.02 11.31 4.70
C PHE A 860 42.98 10.75 6.12
N VAL A 861 42.94 9.42 6.26
CA VAL A 861 42.88 8.73 7.55
C VAL A 861 44.19 8.02 7.80
N LEU A 862 44.87 8.39 8.88
CA LEU A 862 46.01 7.66 9.43
C LEU A 862 45.49 6.54 10.33
N ASP A 863 45.67 5.29 9.88
CA ASP A 863 45.22 4.09 10.58
C ASP A 863 46.23 3.62 11.67
N ASP A 864 46.12 2.37 12.16
CA ASP A 864 46.94 1.79 13.24
C ASP A 864 48.46 1.96 12.99
N GLY A 865 49.23 2.14 14.07
CA GLY A 865 50.70 2.28 14.02
C GLY A 865 51.25 3.66 14.37
N TRP A 866 50.41 4.64 14.71
CA TRP A 866 50.87 6.02 14.96
C TRP A 866 51.36 6.28 16.40
N PHE A 867 51.07 5.38 17.34
CA PHE A 867 51.19 5.61 18.79
C PHE A 867 52.24 4.72 19.48
N GLY A 868 52.43 4.94 20.78
CA GLY A 868 53.35 4.24 21.67
C GLY A 868 54.77 4.84 21.67
N ASP A 869 55.32 5.04 22.88
CA ASP A 869 56.68 5.56 23.08
C ASP A 869 57.65 4.46 23.55
N LYS A 870 57.58 4.06 24.84
CA LYS A 870 58.42 2.97 25.37
C LYS A 870 58.18 1.66 24.64
N HIS A 871 56.90 1.36 24.34
CA HIS A 871 56.46 0.19 23.59
C HIS A 871 55.76 0.64 22.30
N PRO A 872 56.52 0.98 21.24
CA PRO A 872 55.97 1.62 20.05
C PRO A 872 55.11 0.65 19.22
N ARG A 873 54.00 1.15 18.66
CA ARG A 873 53.10 0.41 17.77
C ARG A 873 53.69 0.28 16.37
N VAL A 874 54.67 -0.61 16.21
CA VAL A 874 55.29 -0.94 14.90
C VAL A 874 54.83 -2.28 14.32
N ASN A 875 53.99 -2.98 15.07
CA ASN A 875 53.28 -4.21 14.74
C ASN A 875 52.12 -4.34 15.74
N ASP A 876 51.37 -5.43 15.65
CA ASP A 876 50.22 -5.71 16.51
C ASP A 876 50.56 -6.23 17.93
N HIS A 877 51.83 -6.46 18.25
CA HIS A 877 52.27 -7.10 19.51
C HIS A 877 52.51 -6.14 20.69
N ALA A 878 52.40 -4.81 20.49
CA ALA A 878 52.72 -3.81 21.51
C ALA A 878 51.96 -2.49 21.29
N GLY A 879 51.91 -1.64 22.32
CA GLY A 879 51.50 -0.24 22.22
C GLY A 879 50.02 0.06 22.48
N LEU A 880 49.08 -0.89 22.35
CA LEU A 880 47.69 -0.64 22.73
C LEU A 880 47.61 -0.30 24.23
N GLY A 881 46.93 0.81 24.54
CA GLY A 881 46.93 1.44 25.87
C GLY A 881 47.83 2.67 25.98
N ASP A 882 48.83 2.83 25.10
CA ASP A 882 49.78 3.94 25.14
C ASP A 882 49.46 5.00 24.07
N TRP A 883 48.36 5.73 24.25
CA TRP A 883 47.81 6.70 23.28
C TRP A 883 48.58 8.03 23.22
N VAL A 884 49.88 7.96 22.93
CA VAL A 884 50.77 9.09 22.66
C VAL A 884 51.45 8.89 21.31
N ALA A 885 51.65 9.96 20.54
CA ALA A 885 52.29 9.86 19.23
C ALA A 885 53.72 9.33 19.34
N ASN A 886 54.08 8.34 18.53
CA ASN A 886 55.40 7.72 18.56
C ASN A 886 56.48 8.74 18.10
N PRO A 887 57.39 9.18 18.98
CA PRO A 887 58.36 10.22 18.66
C PRO A 887 59.39 9.79 17.61
N LYS A 888 59.58 8.48 17.39
CA LYS A 888 60.46 7.96 16.33
C LYS A 888 59.81 8.04 14.94
N ARG A 889 58.49 7.87 14.86
CA ARG A 889 57.72 8.01 13.61
C ARG A 889 57.39 9.46 13.30
N PHE A 890 57.14 10.25 14.34
CA PHE A 890 56.78 11.67 14.25
C PHE A 890 57.73 12.55 15.08
N PRO A 891 58.99 12.76 14.64
CA PRO A 891 59.97 13.53 15.40
C PRO A 891 59.55 14.98 15.68
N SER A 892 58.70 15.55 14.81
CA SER A 892 58.15 16.91 14.95
C SER A 892 56.78 16.97 15.62
N GLY A 893 56.25 15.82 16.07
CA GLY A 893 54.91 15.68 16.62
C GLY A 893 53.82 15.42 15.56
N LEU A 894 52.77 14.70 15.97
CA LEU A 894 51.61 14.38 15.12
C LEU A 894 50.80 15.62 14.75
N ASP A 895 50.73 16.61 15.65
CA ASP A 895 50.01 17.86 15.42
C ASP A 895 50.62 18.66 14.26
N SER A 896 51.96 18.68 14.16
CA SER A 896 52.67 19.34 13.06
C SER A 896 52.34 18.68 11.72
N LEU A 897 52.41 17.35 11.65
CA LEU A 897 52.09 16.60 10.44
C LEU A 897 50.63 16.82 10.01
N ALA A 898 49.68 16.71 10.94
CA ALA A 898 48.26 16.92 10.65
C ALA A 898 47.97 18.36 10.19
N LYS A 899 48.64 19.38 10.77
CA LYS A 899 48.55 20.77 10.31
C LYS A 899 49.12 20.96 8.89
N ASP A 900 50.13 20.19 8.51
CA ASP A 900 50.68 20.25 7.15
C ASP A 900 49.78 19.53 6.14
N ILE A 901 49.22 18.38 6.51
CA ILE A 901 48.21 17.66 5.71
C ILE A 901 47.00 18.56 5.45
N THR A 902 46.49 19.24 6.48
CA THR A 902 45.32 20.13 6.38
C THR A 902 45.55 21.43 5.60
N LYS A 903 46.78 21.70 5.14
CA LYS A 903 47.09 22.80 4.19
C LYS A 903 47.01 22.36 2.73
N LEU A 904 47.05 21.05 2.46
CA LEU A 904 47.05 20.50 1.10
C LEU A 904 45.72 20.84 0.41
N GLN A 905 45.81 21.31 -0.83
CA GLN A 905 44.65 21.61 -1.67
C GLN A 905 44.16 20.33 -2.33
N VAL A 906 42.87 20.04 -2.23
CA VAL A 906 42.24 18.92 -2.95
C VAL A 906 42.11 19.30 -4.42
N LYS A 907 42.49 18.41 -5.33
CA LYS A 907 42.36 18.63 -6.78
C LYS A 907 40.90 18.85 -7.17
N ASP A 908 40.66 19.79 -8.08
CA ASP A 908 39.34 20.14 -8.61
C ASP A 908 38.30 20.55 -7.53
N SER A 909 38.77 21.00 -6.36
CA SER A 909 37.93 21.45 -5.23
C SER A 909 38.53 22.70 -4.56
N ASP A 910 37.68 23.56 -3.99
CA ASP A 910 38.10 24.70 -3.17
C ASP A 910 38.46 24.29 -1.73
N GLU A 911 38.17 23.04 -1.35
CA GLU A 911 38.40 22.50 -0.01
C GLU A 911 39.86 22.09 0.25
N LYS A 912 40.24 22.15 1.53
CA LYS A 912 41.51 21.58 2.02
C LYS A 912 41.30 20.14 2.46
N LEU A 913 42.36 19.34 2.34
CA LEU A 913 42.33 17.95 2.77
C LEU A 913 42.08 17.86 4.28
N GLN A 914 41.12 17.05 4.68
CA GLN A 914 40.81 16.78 6.09
C GLN A 914 41.70 15.66 6.65
N PHE A 915 41.85 15.61 7.98
CA PHE A 915 42.67 14.61 8.66
C PHE A 915 41.83 13.77 9.63
N GLY A 916 41.96 12.45 9.50
CA GLY A 916 41.33 11.47 10.36
C GLY A 916 42.35 10.56 11.05
N LEU A 917 41.95 9.95 12.17
CA LEU A 917 42.83 9.13 12.98
C LEU A 917 42.13 7.88 13.51
N TRP A 918 42.86 6.77 13.61
CA TRP A 918 42.37 5.51 14.18
C TRP A 918 42.67 5.39 15.67
N PHE A 919 41.77 4.75 16.43
CA PHE A 919 41.94 4.38 17.83
C PHE A 919 41.33 3.01 18.12
N GLU A 920 41.85 2.30 19.12
CA GLU A 920 41.24 1.08 19.71
C GLU A 920 41.24 1.15 21.24
N PRO A 921 40.52 2.11 21.85
CA PRO A 921 40.72 2.48 23.26
C PRO A 921 40.30 1.42 24.26
N GLU A 922 39.52 0.44 23.84
CA GLU A 922 38.97 -0.64 24.67
C GLU A 922 40.00 -1.75 24.95
N MET A 923 41.21 -1.66 24.38
CA MET A 923 42.19 -2.75 24.35
C MET A 923 43.53 -2.33 24.90
N VAL A 924 44.31 -3.32 25.34
CA VAL A 924 45.66 -3.13 25.86
C VAL A 924 46.56 -4.30 25.49
N ASN A 925 47.81 -4.02 25.12
CA ASN A 925 48.84 -5.07 24.98
C ASN A 925 49.54 -5.28 26.32
N GLN A 926 49.97 -6.51 26.63
CA GLN A 926 50.82 -6.74 27.81
C GLN A 926 52.13 -5.95 27.75
N LYS A 927 52.64 -5.71 26.54
CA LYS A 927 53.76 -4.80 26.26
C LYS A 927 53.22 -3.38 26.01
N SER A 928 52.77 -2.74 27.09
CA SER A 928 52.38 -1.34 27.13
C SER A 928 52.71 -0.76 28.51
N GLU A 929 52.91 0.54 28.59
CA GLU A 929 53.07 1.24 29.86
C GLU A 929 51.79 1.16 30.70
N LEU A 930 50.63 1.24 30.04
CA LEU A 930 49.33 1.08 30.71
C LEU A 930 49.23 -0.25 31.45
N TYR A 931 49.57 -1.38 30.81
CA TYR A 931 49.49 -2.69 31.45
C TYR A 931 50.56 -2.89 32.53
N GLU A 932 51.76 -2.33 32.36
CA GLU A 932 52.79 -2.36 33.39
C GLU A 932 52.35 -1.63 34.67
N GLN A 933 51.59 -0.54 34.53
CA GLN A 933 51.10 0.28 35.65
C GLN A 933 49.80 -0.27 36.25
N HIS A 934 48.88 -0.72 35.40
CA HIS A 934 47.53 -1.13 35.75
C HIS A 934 47.17 -2.51 35.19
N PRO A 935 47.89 -3.59 35.57
CA PRO A 935 47.55 -4.93 35.11
C PRO A 935 46.19 -5.41 35.60
N GLU A 936 45.60 -4.79 36.63
CA GLU A 936 44.27 -5.08 37.17
C GLU A 936 43.13 -4.52 36.33
N TRP A 937 43.39 -3.57 35.42
CA TRP A 937 42.36 -2.95 34.59
C TRP A 937 41.83 -3.83 33.46
N VAL A 938 42.43 -4.99 33.20
CA VAL A 938 41.97 -5.90 32.14
C VAL A 938 40.85 -6.83 32.62
N LEU A 939 39.97 -7.21 31.70
CA LEU A 939 39.06 -8.33 31.92
C LEU A 939 39.86 -9.59 32.26
N SER A 940 39.53 -10.19 33.40
CA SER A 940 40.20 -11.38 33.93
C SER A 940 39.30 -12.09 34.94
N ALA A 941 39.58 -13.37 35.19
CA ALA A 941 38.85 -14.20 36.15
C ALA A 941 39.82 -14.71 37.24
N GLY A 942 40.00 -13.96 38.31
CA GLY A 942 40.88 -14.35 39.42
C GLY A 942 42.31 -14.70 38.96
N GLU A 943 42.79 -15.88 39.33
CA GLU A 943 44.13 -16.39 38.98
C GLU A 943 44.19 -17.10 37.62
N HIS A 944 43.09 -17.16 36.86
CA HIS A 944 43.10 -17.78 35.53
C HIS A 944 44.03 -17.02 34.57
N ALA A 945 44.69 -17.76 33.68
CA ALA A 945 45.50 -17.18 32.62
C ALA A 945 44.65 -16.28 31.72
N ARG A 946 45.20 -15.12 31.35
CA ARG A 946 44.54 -14.12 30.49
C ARG A 946 44.81 -14.47 29.03
N SER A 947 43.83 -15.02 28.34
CA SER A 947 44.01 -15.45 26.95
C SER A 947 44.12 -14.25 26.01
N GLU A 948 45.09 -14.29 25.10
CA GLU A 948 45.31 -13.26 24.08
C GLU A 948 44.69 -13.67 22.74
N THR A 949 44.23 -12.68 21.98
CA THR A 949 43.89 -12.77 20.57
C THR A 949 44.45 -11.52 19.93
N ARG A 950 45.22 -11.66 18.84
CA ARG A 950 46.03 -10.56 18.27
C ARG A 950 46.96 -9.90 19.32
N GLN A 951 47.49 -10.72 20.25
CA GLN A 951 48.44 -10.32 21.31
C GLN A 951 47.92 -9.19 22.23
N GLN A 952 46.60 -9.01 22.33
CA GLN A 952 45.94 -7.97 23.13
C GLN A 952 44.92 -8.55 24.10
N LEU A 953 44.61 -7.78 25.15
CA LEU A 953 43.59 -8.02 26.17
C LEU A 953 42.54 -6.89 26.11
N VAL A 954 41.38 -7.14 26.73
CA VAL A 954 40.28 -6.16 26.81
C VAL A 954 40.37 -5.41 28.14
N LEU A 955 40.30 -4.08 28.11
CA LEU A 955 40.18 -3.25 29.32
C LEU A 955 38.77 -3.36 29.91
N ASN A 956 38.63 -3.47 31.23
CA ASN A 956 37.33 -3.61 31.88
C ASN A 956 36.62 -2.26 31.99
N ALA A 957 35.84 -1.93 30.95
CA ALA A 957 35.06 -0.69 30.91
C ALA A 957 33.93 -0.63 31.96
N ALA A 958 33.66 -1.68 32.73
CA ALA A 958 32.77 -1.59 33.89
C ALA A 958 33.37 -0.70 35.02
N LEU A 959 34.68 -0.47 35.01
CA LEU A 959 35.40 0.34 35.99
C LEU A 959 35.42 1.83 35.56
N PRO A 960 34.96 2.77 36.41
CA PRO A 960 35.00 4.20 36.10
C PRO A 960 36.41 4.72 35.79
N GLU A 961 37.44 4.23 36.48
CA GLU A 961 38.83 4.61 36.24
C GLU A 961 39.33 4.26 34.83
N VAL A 962 38.85 3.15 34.27
CA VAL A 962 39.14 2.74 32.89
C VAL A 962 38.38 3.64 31.90
N GLN A 963 37.12 3.96 32.20
CA GLN A 963 36.32 4.88 31.38
C GLN A 963 36.98 6.28 31.32
N ASP A 964 37.37 6.82 32.47
CA ASP A 964 38.04 8.12 32.59
C ASP A 964 39.38 8.13 31.86
N PHE A 965 40.14 7.04 31.96
CA PHE A 965 41.39 6.88 31.21
C PHE A 965 41.15 6.94 29.69
N ILE A 966 40.15 6.21 29.18
CA ILE A 966 39.81 6.21 27.75
C ILE A 966 39.38 7.61 27.30
N ILE A 967 38.44 8.23 28.03
CA ILE A 967 37.93 9.58 27.73
C ILE A 967 39.08 10.59 27.69
N SER A 968 39.94 10.57 28.70
CA SER A 968 41.08 11.49 28.82
C SER A 968 42.09 11.29 27.70
N SER A 969 42.47 10.04 27.41
CA SER A 969 43.48 9.70 26.40
C SER A 969 43.06 10.14 25.00
N VAL A 970 41.82 9.84 24.61
CA VAL A 970 41.28 10.26 23.31
C VAL A 970 41.11 11.79 23.26
N SER A 971 40.54 12.40 24.31
CA SER A 971 40.33 13.87 24.35
C SER A 971 41.63 14.65 24.19
N LYS A 972 42.71 14.23 24.85
CA LYS A 972 44.02 14.91 24.78
C LYS A 972 44.56 15.01 23.36
N ILE A 973 44.34 13.99 22.53
CA ILE A 973 44.75 14.01 21.11
C ILE A 973 43.82 14.90 20.31
N LEU A 974 42.49 14.74 20.45
CA LEU A 974 41.50 15.50 19.68
C LEU A 974 41.50 17.01 20.02
N GLU A 975 41.95 17.40 21.21
CA GLU A 975 42.12 18.80 21.61
C GLU A 975 43.36 19.47 21.01
N THR A 976 44.38 18.69 20.60
CA THR A 976 45.69 19.21 20.18
C THR A 976 45.99 19.01 18.69
N VAL A 977 45.46 17.94 18.10
CA VAL A 977 45.63 17.58 16.69
C VAL A 977 44.36 17.94 15.93
N PRO A 978 44.42 18.57 14.74
CA PRO A 978 43.25 18.96 13.96
C PRO A 978 42.56 17.76 13.29
N VAL A 979 42.00 16.86 14.09
CA VAL A 979 41.30 15.65 13.67
C VAL A 979 39.82 15.97 13.45
N SER A 980 39.30 15.69 12.26
CA SER A 980 37.87 15.83 11.92
C SER A 980 37.16 14.49 11.75
N TYR A 981 37.88 13.37 11.87
CA TYR A 981 37.36 12.02 11.70
C TYR A 981 38.06 11.03 12.65
N VAL A 982 37.31 10.12 13.26
CA VAL A 982 37.86 9.06 14.10
C VAL A 982 37.32 7.71 13.64
N LYS A 983 38.21 6.76 13.34
CA LYS A 983 37.87 5.33 13.22
C LYS A 983 38.09 4.66 14.57
N TRP A 984 37.01 4.31 15.26
CA TRP A 984 37.04 3.66 16.58
C TRP A 984 36.91 2.15 16.41
N ASP A 985 38.00 1.42 16.64
CA ASP A 985 38.09 -0.02 16.40
C ASP A 985 38.04 -0.86 17.69
N ASN A 986 37.84 -2.16 17.52
CA ASN A 986 37.81 -3.19 18.57
C ASN A 986 38.08 -4.57 17.93
N ASN A 987 39.30 -5.09 18.09
CA ASN A 987 39.80 -6.23 17.31
C ASN A 987 39.77 -7.58 18.03
N ARG A 988 39.00 -7.74 19.12
CA ARG A 988 38.81 -9.07 19.75
C ARG A 988 37.56 -9.18 20.61
N ALA A 989 37.08 -10.42 20.76
CA ALA A 989 36.03 -10.78 21.71
C ALA A 989 36.49 -10.76 23.19
N MET A 990 35.53 -10.64 24.10
CA MET A 990 35.72 -10.87 25.54
C MET A 990 35.80 -12.38 25.81
N HIS A 991 36.76 -12.81 26.63
CA HIS A 991 36.92 -14.22 27.02
C HIS A 991 36.68 -14.38 28.52
N GLU A 992 37.70 -14.14 29.34
CA GLU A 992 37.57 -14.17 30.78
C GLU A 992 36.77 -12.96 31.25
N SER A 993 35.77 -13.20 32.10
CA SER A 993 35.00 -12.15 32.76
C SER A 993 35.01 -12.41 34.27
N PRO A 994 35.14 -11.38 35.13
CA PRO A 994 35.16 -11.58 36.58
C PRO A 994 33.84 -12.17 37.08
N THR A 995 32.71 -11.74 36.48
CA THR A 995 31.37 -12.24 36.76
C THR A 995 30.49 -12.14 35.49
N PRO A 996 29.36 -12.87 35.41
CA PRO A 996 28.44 -12.75 34.27
C PRO A 996 27.87 -11.34 34.09
N ASP A 997 27.47 -10.65 35.17
CA ASP A 997 26.93 -9.29 35.12
C ASP A 997 27.91 -8.25 34.57
N ASN A 998 29.22 -8.51 34.64
CA ASN A 998 30.23 -7.62 34.11
C ASN A 998 30.10 -7.41 32.59
N HIS A 999 29.51 -8.35 31.83
CA HIS A 999 29.27 -8.14 30.39
C HIS A 999 28.29 -6.99 30.12
N HIS A 1000 27.21 -6.86 30.90
CA HIS A 1000 26.30 -5.74 30.77
C HIS A 1000 26.88 -4.47 31.39
N ALA A 1001 27.57 -4.58 32.53
CA ALA A 1001 28.23 -3.44 33.17
C ALA A 1001 29.29 -2.80 32.26
N TYR A 1002 30.04 -3.61 31.51
CA TYR A 1002 30.97 -3.17 30.47
C TYR A 1002 30.26 -2.31 29.42
N MET A 1003 29.12 -2.78 28.90
CA MET A 1003 28.37 -2.06 27.87
C MET A 1003 27.87 -0.71 28.38
N LEU A 1004 27.37 -0.64 29.61
CA LEU A 1004 26.98 0.62 30.25
C LEU A 1004 28.15 1.60 30.34
N GLY A 1005 29.35 1.10 30.67
CA GLY A 1005 30.57 1.90 30.72
C GLY A 1005 31.02 2.41 29.35
N ILE A 1006 31.01 1.56 28.32
CA ILE A 1006 31.39 1.99 26.96
C ILE A 1006 30.37 2.96 26.36
N TYR A 1007 29.07 2.77 26.59
CA TYR A 1007 28.09 3.77 26.17
C TYR A 1007 28.29 5.12 26.86
N HIS A 1008 28.70 5.13 28.14
CA HIS A 1008 29.06 6.37 28.81
C HIS A 1008 30.27 7.05 28.14
N VAL A 1009 31.30 6.28 27.81
CA VAL A 1009 32.48 6.79 27.07
C VAL A 1009 32.06 7.40 25.72
N PHE A 1010 31.22 6.71 24.95
CA PHE A 1010 30.72 7.22 23.68
C PHE A 1010 29.89 8.49 23.84
N ASP A 1011 28.98 8.53 24.81
CA ASP A 1011 28.14 9.70 25.07
C ASP A 1011 28.99 10.93 25.42
N VAL A 1012 29.99 10.77 26.30
CA VAL A 1012 30.90 11.86 26.69
C VAL A 1012 31.74 12.35 25.50
N LEU A 1013 32.35 11.45 24.72
CA LEU A 1013 33.24 11.83 23.63
C LEU A 1013 32.49 12.43 22.44
N THR A 1014 31.36 11.84 22.05
CA THR A 1014 30.57 12.36 20.92
C THR A 1014 29.88 13.68 21.26
N ALA A 1015 29.50 13.90 22.53
CA ALA A 1015 28.99 15.19 22.98
C ALA A 1015 30.10 16.25 23.08
N ARG A 1016 31.33 15.87 23.46
CA ARG A 1016 32.48 16.78 23.56
C ARG A 1016 33.03 17.18 22.18
N PHE A 1017 32.99 16.27 21.21
CA PHE A 1017 33.49 16.49 19.85
C PHE A 1017 32.39 16.22 18.80
N PRO A 1018 31.33 17.04 18.77
CA PRO A 1018 30.19 16.84 17.87
C PRO A 1018 30.52 17.11 16.39
N ASP A 1019 31.63 17.79 16.14
CA ASP A 1019 32.12 18.12 14.79
C ASP A 1019 33.06 17.06 14.22
N VAL A 1020 33.40 16.02 14.99
CA VAL A 1020 34.17 14.86 14.53
C VAL A 1020 33.21 13.85 13.90
N LEU A 1021 33.55 13.39 12.69
CA LEU A 1021 32.87 12.26 12.08
C LEU A 1021 33.41 10.96 12.66
N TRP A 1022 32.61 10.30 13.50
CA TRP A 1022 32.95 9.03 14.12
C TRP A 1022 32.52 7.85 13.24
N GLU A 1023 33.44 6.93 12.97
CA GLU A 1023 33.18 5.65 12.34
C GLU A 1023 33.46 4.51 13.33
N GLY A 1024 32.46 3.68 13.61
CA GLY A 1024 32.65 2.47 14.39
C GLY A 1024 33.34 1.38 13.60
N CYS A 1025 34.17 0.58 14.25
CA CYS A 1025 34.82 -0.59 13.68
C CYS A 1025 34.99 -1.65 14.77
N ALA A 1026 34.97 -2.92 14.37
CA ALA A 1026 35.37 -4.04 15.21
C ALA A 1026 35.86 -5.20 14.35
N SER A 1027 37.10 -5.10 13.84
CA SER A 1027 37.62 -5.95 12.75
C SER A 1027 36.59 -6.06 11.62
N GLY A 1028 36.23 -4.91 11.03
CA GLY A 1028 35.05 -4.81 10.18
C GLY A 1028 33.75 -4.71 10.98
N GLY A 1029 32.77 -5.55 10.62
CA GLY A 1029 31.38 -5.44 11.04
C GLY A 1029 31.04 -6.11 12.38
N GLY A 1030 32.02 -6.39 13.25
CA GLY A 1030 31.82 -7.13 14.50
C GLY A 1030 30.92 -6.46 15.53
N ARG A 1031 30.68 -5.15 15.36
CA ARG A 1031 29.75 -4.31 16.14
C ARG A 1031 28.85 -3.47 15.24
N PHE A 1032 28.40 -4.06 14.13
CA PHE A 1032 27.45 -3.40 13.24
C PHE A 1032 26.02 -3.58 13.79
N ASP A 1033 25.66 -2.72 14.73
CA ASP A 1033 24.38 -2.78 15.45
C ASP A 1033 23.82 -1.37 15.74
N PRO A 1034 22.51 -1.25 16.06
CA PRO A 1034 21.90 0.05 16.29
C PRO A 1034 22.40 0.74 17.56
N GLY A 1035 23.01 -0.01 18.50
CA GLY A 1035 23.60 0.55 19.72
C GLY A 1035 24.80 1.45 19.40
N ILE A 1036 25.70 0.99 18.52
CA ILE A 1036 26.78 1.82 17.97
C ILE A 1036 26.22 2.99 17.16
N LEU A 1037 25.22 2.73 16.31
CA LEU A 1037 24.69 3.74 15.39
C LEU A 1037 24.07 4.96 16.07
N GLN A 1038 23.62 4.85 17.32
CA GLN A 1038 23.19 6.04 18.07
C GLN A 1038 24.30 7.11 18.15
N TYR A 1039 25.55 6.67 18.33
CA TYR A 1039 26.71 7.54 18.54
C TYR A 1039 27.46 7.78 17.24
N PHE A 1040 27.65 6.73 16.43
CA PHE A 1040 28.46 6.77 15.23
C PHE A 1040 27.59 6.65 13.98
N PRO A 1041 27.56 7.67 13.10
CA PRO A 1041 26.66 7.66 11.94
C PRO A 1041 27.10 6.72 10.81
N GLN A 1042 28.25 6.06 10.94
CA GLN A 1042 28.75 5.05 10.02
C GLN A 1042 29.62 4.01 10.75
N VAL A 1043 29.69 2.81 10.19
CA VAL A 1043 30.47 1.68 10.69
C VAL A 1043 31.22 1.05 9.52
N TRP A 1044 32.48 0.69 9.74
CA TRP A 1044 33.27 -0.07 8.78
C TRP A 1044 32.62 -1.44 8.56
N THR A 1045 32.11 -1.67 7.35
CA THR A 1045 31.15 -2.78 7.15
C THR A 1045 31.81 -4.16 7.24
N SER A 1046 33.05 -4.28 6.79
CA SER A 1046 33.83 -5.53 6.79
C SER A 1046 35.28 -5.25 6.42
N ASP A 1047 36.23 -5.96 7.02
CA ASP A 1047 37.62 -5.95 6.52
C ASP A 1047 37.75 -6.62 5.14
N ASN A 1048 36.75 -7.39 4.71
CA ASN A 1048 36.73 -7.90 3.35
C ASN A 1048 36.31 -6.79 2.38
N MET A 1049 37.27 -6.26 1.62
CA MET A 1049 37.03 -5.29 0.55
C MET A 1049 36.94 -5.91 -0.85
N ASP A 1050 36.89 -7.25 -0.96
CA ASP A 1050 36.60 -7.91 -2.24
C ASP A 1050 35.19 -7.51 -2.71
N ALA A 1051 35.10 -6.92 -3.90
CA ALA A 1051 33.85 -6.36 -4.38
C ALA A 1051 32.78 -7.42 -4.67
N PHE A 1052 33.16 -8.67 -4.95
CA PHE A 1052 32.20 -9.76 -5.10
C PHE A 1052 31.57 -10.11 -3.75
N ASP A 1053 32.38 -10.33 -2.71
CA ASP A 1053 31.86 -10.64 -1.37
C ASP A 1053 31.11 -9.44 -0.75
N ARG A 1054 31.59 -8.21 -1.00
CA ARG A 1054 30.93 -6.97 -0.53
C ARG A 1054 29.51 -6.80 -1.05
N ILE A 1055 29.15 -7.32 -2.22
CA ILE A 1055 27.76 -7.31 -2.69
C ILE A 1055 26.87 -8.10 -1.71
N HIS A 1056 27.29 -9.30 -1.31
CA HIS A 1056 26.52 -10.11 -0.35
C HIS A 1056 26.45 -9.45 1.04
N ILE A 1057 27.60 -8.97 1.53
CA ILE A 1057 27.70 -8.31 2.84
C ILE A 1057 26.81 -7.06 2.86
N GLN A 1058 26.93 -6.15 1.88
CA GLN A 1058 26.17 -4.91 1.86
C GLN A 1058 24.66 -5.13 1.63
N PHE A 1059 24.27 -6.09 0.77
CA PHE A 1059 22.85 -6.43 0.62
C PHE A 1059 22.27 -7.00 1.90
N GLY A 1060 23.03 -7.84 2.61
CA GLY A 1060 22.66 -8.38 3.90
C GLY A 1060 22.55 -7.33 5.00
N THR A 1061 23.57 -6.50 5.19
CA THR A 1061 23.57 -5.37 6.12
C THR A 1061 22.40 -4.42 5.85
N SER A 1062 22.09 -4.16 4.57
CA SER A 1062 20.95 -3.30 4.18
C SER A 1062 19.57 -3.87 4.56
N LEU A 1063 19.47 -5.12 5.01
CA LEU A 1063 18.20 -5.70 5.46
C LEU A 1063 17.61 -4.94 6.65
N VAL A 1064 18.46 -4.35 7.49
CA VAL A 1064 18.04 -3.60 8.69
C VAL A 1064 18.73 -2.24 8.79
N TYR A 1065 19.97 -2.10 8.35
CA TYR A 1065 20.72 -0.84 8.49
C TYR A 1065 20.64 0.01 7.22
N PRO A 1066 20.47 1.35 7.34
CA PRO A 1066 20.45 2.23 6.19
C PRO A 1066 21.82 2.22 5.48
N PRO A 1067 21.87 2.28 4.13
CA PRO A 1067 23.15 2.27 3.42
C PRO A 1067 24.09 3.43 3.79
N SER A 1068 23.53 4.54 4.29
CA SER A 1068 24.28 5.67 4.82
C SER A 1068 25.26 5.31 5.94
N THR A 1069 25.01 4.21 6.66
CA THR A 1069 25.85 3.78 7.78
C THR A 1069 26.94 2.79 7.39
N MET A 1070 27.00 2.37 6.12
CA MET A 1070 27.99 1.39 5.64
C MET A 1070 29.25 2.10 5.14
N GLY A 1071 30.39 1.85 5.78
CA GLY A 1071 31.72 2.19 5.27
C GLY A 1071 32.19 1.17 4.23
N ALA A 1072 32.58 1.64 3.05
CA ALA A 1072 32.99 0.79 1.94
C ALA A 1072 34.08 1.45 1.09
N HIS A 1073 35.26 0.82 1.05
CA HIS A 1073 36.41 1.35 0.32
C HIS A 1073 36.81 0.46 -0.85
N VAL A 1074 37.47 1.07 -1.81
CA VAL A 1074 38.15 0.41 -2.92
C VAL A 1074 39.56 0.02 -2.48
N CYS A 1075 39.84 -1.29 -2.46
CA CYS A 1075 41.17 -1.83 -2.17
C CYS A 1075 42.00 -2.07 -3.44
N SER A 1076 43.26 -2.49 -3.28
CA SER A 1076 44.14 -2.95 -4.36
C SER A 1076 43.61 -4.23 -5.04
N ALA A 1077 44.08 -4.51 -6.27
CA ALA A 1077 43.81 -5.74 -6.99
C ALA A 1077 45.12 -6.39 -7.45
N PRO A 1078 45.37 -7.70 -7.22
CA PRO A 1078 44.51 -8.66 -6.51
C PRO A 1078 44.21 -8.25 -5.06
N ASN A 1079 43.01 -8.59 -4.56
CA ASN A 1079 42.62 -8.32 -3.18
C ASN A 1079 43.45 -9.19 -2.21
N ASP A 1080 43.94 -8.60 -1.11
CA ASP A 1080 44.85 -9.27 -0.16
C ASP A 1080 44.21 -10.45 0.59
N VAL A 1081 42.89 -10.41 0.81
CA VAL A 1081 42.16 -11.46 1.54
C VAL A 1081 41.81 -12.64 0.64
N THR A 1082 41.28 -12.37 -0.56
CA THR A 1082 40.70 -13.40 -1.44
C THR A 1082 41.58 -13.79 -2.62
N GLY A 1083 42.58 -12.96 -2.96
CA GLY A 1083 43.41 -13.11 -4.15
C GLY A 1083 42.68 -12.82 -5.47
N ARG A 1084 41.43 -12.34 -5.44
CA ARG A 1084 40.65 -12.04 -6.64
C ARG A 1084 41.09 -10.73 -7.26
N SER A 1085 41.18 -10.69 -8.59
CA SER A 1085 41.43 -9.45 -9.34
C SER A 1085 40.15 -8.99 -10.03
N ILE A 1086 39.57 -7.89 -9.56
CA ILE A 1086 38.32 -7.30 -10.06
C ILE A 1086 38.64 -5.91 -10.67
N PRO A 1087 38.03 -5.52 -11.82
CA PRO A 1087 38.21 -4.20 -12.41
C PRO A 1087 37.90 -3.03 -11.44
N MET A 1088 38.65 -1.92 -11.57
CA MET A 1088 38.51 -0.73 -10.71
C MET A 1088 37.09 -0.15 -10.69
N SER A 1089 36.45 -0.03 -11.86
CA SER A 1089 35.08 0.48 -11.96
C SER A 1089 34.07 -0.38 -11.19
N PHE A 1090 34.20 -1.71 -11.24
CA PHE A 1090 33.33 -2.62 -10.50
C PHE A 1090 33.54 -2.47 -8.98
N ARG A 1091 34.79 -2.47 -8.51
CA ARG A 1091 35.12 -2.25 -7.09
C ARG A 1091 34.54 -0.93 -6.59
N ALA A 1092 34.71 0.13 -7.37
CA ALA A 1092 34.20 1.45 -7.03
C ALA A 1092 32.67 1.52 -7.00
N HIS A 1093 31.97 0.96 -7.99
CA HIS A 1093 30.50 0.94 -8.01
C HIS A 1093 29.89 0.14 -6.84
N VAL A 1094 30.53 -0.95 -6.41
CA VAL A 1094 30.10 -1.68 -5.20
C VAL A 1094 30.31 -0.83 -3.95
N ALA A 1095 31.47 -0.20 -3.80
CA ALA A 1095 31.77 0.67 -2.67
C ALA A 1095 30.85 1.90 -2.62
N MET A 1096 30.44 2.45 -3.76
CA MET A 1096 29.51 3.59 -3.86
C MET A 1096 28.10 3.30 -3.32
N MET A 1097 27.73 2.03 -3.08
CA MET A 1097 26.47 1.70 -2.41
C MET A 1097 26.51 2.00 -0.90
N GLY A 1098 27.70 2.15 -0.31
CA GLY A 1098 27.90 2.58 1.06
C GLY A 1098 27.89 4.10 1.20
N GLY A 1099 27.39 4.61 2.33
CA GLY A 1099 27.36 6.03 2.62
C GLY A 1099 28.74 6.68 2.69
N SER A 1100 29.71 5.95 3.23
CA SER A 1100 31.12 6.38 3.28
C SER A 1100 31.92 5.64 2.22
N PHE A 1101 31.99 6.25 1.04
CA PHE A 1101 32.84 5.80 -0.06
C PHE A 1101 34.28 6.27 0.15
N GLY A 1102 35.25 5.40 -0.11
CA GLY A 1102 36.66 5.73 0.03
C GLY A 1102 37.59 4.77 -0.69
N PHE A 1103 38.87 4.92 -0.42
CA PHE A 1103 39.96 4.11 -0.95
C PHE A 1103 40.84 3.62 0.20
N GLU A 1104 41.34 2.41 0.09
CA GLU A 1104 42.27 1.83 1.05
C GLU A 1104 43.35 1.08 0.26
N LEU A 1105 44.25 1.87 -0.33
CA LEU A 1105 45.30 1.41 -1.24
C LEU A 1105 46.43 2.43 -1.28
N ASN A 1106 47.57 2.03 -1.81
CA ASN A 1106 48.67 2.94 -2.11
C ASN A 1106 48.61 3.40 -3.58
N PRO A 1107 48.36 4.70 -3.86
CA PRO A 1107 48.33 5.23 -5.23
C PRO A 1107 49.62 5.03 -6.03
N ASP A 1108 50.78 4.83 -5.39
CA ASP A 1108 52.05 4.59 -6.08
C ASP A 1108 52.17 3.14 -6.60
N HIS A 1109 51.43 2.20 -5.99
CA HIS A 1109 51.42 0.80 -6.37
C HIS A 1109 50.21 0.43 -7.25
N THR A 1110 49.31 1.39 -7.47
CA THR A 1110 48.12 1.21 -8.29
C THR A 1110 48.50 1.30 -9.78
N PRO A 1111 48.07 0.36 -10.64
CA PRO A 1111 48.32 0.46 -12.08
C PRO A 1111 47.85 1.80 -12.64
N GLU A 1112 48.61 2.40 -13.55
CA GLU A 1112 48.29 3.73 -14.11
C GLU A 1112 46.91 3.79 -14.78
N GLU A 1113 46.47 2.68 -15.39
CA GLU A 1113 45.13 2.57 -15.99
C GLU A 1113 44.00 2.65 -14.94
N ASP A 1114 44.22 2.10 -13.75
CA ASP A 1114 43.29 2.14 -12.63
C ASP A 1114 43.36 3.51 -11.93
N LYS A 1115 44.57 4.03 -11.71
CA LYS A 1115 44.82 5.34 -11.09
C LYS A 1115 44.20 6.47 -11.89
N ALA A 1116 44.23 6.39 -13.23
CA ALA A 1116 43.62 7.38 -14.11
C ALA A 1116 42.08 7.45 -13.99
N GLN A 1117 41.41 6.38 -13.55
CA GLN A 1117 39.94 6.34 -13.39
C GLN A 1117 39.47 6.97 -12.07
N ILE A 1118 40.33 7.02 -11.05
CA ILE A 1118 39.97 7.44 -9.68
C ILE A 1118 39.29 8.83 -9.64
N PRO A 1119 39.82 9.90 -10.28
CA PRO A 1119 39.21 11.22 -10.18
C PRO A 1119 37.77 11.28 -10.70
N ASP A 1120 37.46 10.55 -11.78
CA ASP A 1120 36.11 10.50 -12.35
C ASP A 1120 35.16 9.64 -11.48
N LEU A 1121 35.68 8.58 -10.87
CA LEU A 1121 34.94 7.77 -9.89
C LEU A 1121 34.61 8.57 -8.63
N ILE A 1122 35.52 9.42 -8.14
CA ILE A 1122 35.26 10.34 -7.02
C ILE A 1122 34.13 11.30 -7.39
N LYS A 1123 34.20 11.94 -8.56
CA LYS A 1123 33.14 12.85 -9.04
C LYS A 1123 31.79 12.16 -9.14
N LEU A 1124 31.76 10.91 -9.63
CA LEU A 1124 30.54 10.10 -9.68
C LEU A 1124 30.01 9.80 -8.27
N ALA A 1125 30.88 9.35 -7.36
CA ALA A 1125 30.51 9.06 -5.98
C ALA A 1125 29.91 10.29 -5.29
N GLU A 1126 30.54 11.46 -5.41
CA GLU A 1126 30.05 12.72 -4.84
C GLU A 1126 28.70 13.14 -5.44
N LYS A 1127 28.50 12.94 -6.74
CA LYS A 1127 27.24 13.25 -7.42
C LYS A 1127 26.08 12.41 -6.88
N ILE A 1128 26.31 11.13 -6.62
CA ILE A 1128 25.24 10.19 -6.21
C ILE A 1128 25.09 10.07 -4.70
N ASN A 1129 26.13 10.37 -3.92
CA ASN A 1129 26.16 10.20 -2.45
C ASN A 1129 24.95 10.83 -1.72
N PRO A 1130 24.44 12.04 -2.08
CA PRO A 1130 23.21 12.56 -1.48
C PRO A 1130 22.02 11.60 -1.55
N ILE A 1131 21.88 10.90 -2.67
CA ILE A 1131 20.80 9.92 -2.92
C ILE A 1131 21.08 8.62 -2.15
N ILE A 1132 22.34 8.21 -2.00
CA ILE A 1132 22.72 7.04 -1.19
C ILE A 1132 22.46 7.27 0.30
N ILE A 1133 22.76 8.48 0.80
CA ILE A 1133 22.58 8.84 2.21
C ILE A 1133 21.09 8.98 2.57
N LYS A 1134 20.32 9.72 1.76
CA LYS A 1134 18.94 10.12 2.08
C LYS A 1134 17.86 9.29 1.38
N GLY A 1135 18.20 8.66 0.26
CA GLY A 1135 17.23 7.92 -0.53
C GLY A 1135 16.75 6.63 0.13
N ASP A 1136 15.76 6.03 -0.49
CA ASP A 1136 15.22 4.73 -0.18
C ASP A 1136 15.88 3.67 -1.06
N MET A 1137 16.50 2.67 -0.45
CA MET A 1137 17.07 1.54 -1.15
C MET A 1137 16.01 0.49 -1.48
N TRP A 1138 16.00 0.06 -2.74
CA TRP A 1138 15.22 -1.07 -3.23
C TRP A 1138 16.18 -2.14 -3.74
N ARG A 1139 16.21 -3.29 -3.07
CA ARG A 1139 16.91 -4.48 -3.57
C ARG A 1139 16.07 -5.11 -4.67
N LEU A 1140 16.46 -4.89 -5.93
CA LEU A 1140 15.71 -5.35 -7.10
C LEU A 1140 15.96 -6.83 -7.37
N VAL A 1141 17.22 -7.23 -7.32
CA VAL A 1141 17.65 -8.61 -7.55
C VAL A 1141 18.71 -8.96 -6.53
N LEU A 1142 18.47 -10.05 -5.80
CA LEU A 1142 19.33 -10.47 -4.70
C LEU A 1142 20.49 -11.34 -5.20
N PRO A 1143 21.70 -11.19 -4.61
CA PRO A 1143 22.89 -11.90 -5.07
C PRO A 1143 22.86 -13.40 -4.76
N GLU A 1144 22.02 -13.87 -3.83
CA GLU A 1144 21.92 -15.30 -3.50
C GLU A 1144 21.15 -16.10 -4.56
N TYR A 1145 20.34 -15.42 -5.39
CA TYR A 1145 19.43 -16.08 -6.35
C TYR A 1145 19.76 -15.78 -7.81
N SER A 1146 20.69 -14.87 -8.09
CA SER A 1146 20.97 -14.40 -9.46
C SER A 1146 22.42 -14.01 -9.67
N ASN A 1147 22.90 -14.21 -10.90
CA ASN A 1147 24.18 -13.70 -11.36
C ASN A 1147 24.18 -12.18 -11.63
N PHE A 1148 23.01 -11.55 -11.54
CA PHE A 1148 22.81 -10.14 -11.87
C PHE A 1148 22.19 -9.37 -10.70
N PRO A 1149 22.89 -9.25 -9.56
CA PRO A 1149 22.37 -8.48 -8.44
C PRO A 1149 22.22 -7.01 -8.82
N ALA A 1150 21.17 -6.38 -8.28
CA ALA A 1150 20.86 -5.00 -8.60
C ALA A 1150 20.09 -4.33 -7.46
N ALA A 1151 20.36 -3.04 -7.28
CA ALA A 1151 19.66 -2.19 -6.33
C ALA A 1151 19.44 -0.81 -6.93
N ILE A 1152 18.34 -0.16 -6.57
CA ILE A 1152 18.07 1.24 -6.92
C ILE A 1152 17.85 2.05 -5.66
N PHE A 1153 18.42 3.25 -5.62
CA PHE A 1153 18.23 4.24 -4.57
C PHE A 1153 17.36 5.34 -5.14
N VAL A 1154 16.22 5.62 -4.53
CA VAL A 1154 15.29 6.67 -4.99
C VAL A 1154 15.30 7.81 -3.98
N SER A 1155 15.44 9.05 -4.43
CA SER A 1155 15.36 10.23 -3.55
C SER A 1155 14.00 10.30 -2.86
N GLU A 1156 13.95 10.91 -1.68
CA GLU A 1156 12.73 10.93 -0.85
C GLU A 1156 11.54 11.60 -1.54
N ASP A 1157 11.79 12.58 -2.40
CA ASP A 1157 10.81 13.28 -3.23
C ASP A 1157 10.50 12.57 -4.57
N GLY A 1158 11.18 11.45 -4.86
CA GLY A 1158 11.05 10.68 -6.10
C GLY A 1158 11.55 11.38 -7.36
N SER A 1159 12.29 12.49 -7.23
CA SER A 1159 12.78 13.29 -8.36
C SER A 1159 14.04 12.71 -9.01
N GLN A 1160 14.86 11.97 -8.26
CA GLN A 1160 16.09 11.35 -8.74
C GLN A 1160 16.20 9.91 -8.27
N ALA A 1161 16.87 9.06 -9.04
CA ALA A 1161 17.24 7.72 -8.59
C ALA A 1161 18.58 7.25 -9.16
N VAL A 1162 19.26 6.37 -8.44
CA VAL A 1162 20.55 5.79 -8.85
C VAL A 1162 20.41 4.27 -8.86
N LEU A 1163 20.54 3.69 -10.04
CA LEU A 1163 20.49 2.25 -10.25
C LEU A 1163 21.91 1.68 -10.30
N PHE A 1164 22.18 0.68 -9.47
CA PHE A 1164 23.36 -0.18 -9.54
C PHE A 1164 22.95 -1.55 -10.08
N ALA A 1165 23.60 -1.98 -11.15
CA ALA A 1165 23.41 -3.32 -11.72
C ALA A 1165 24.77 -3.98 -11.97
N PHE A 1166 24.92 -5.22 -11.52
CA PHE A 1166 26.19 -5.94 -11.58
C PHE A 1166 26.05 -7.25 -12.36
N GLN A 1167 27.14 -7.73 -12.92
CA GLN A 1167 27.35 -9.11 -13.33
C GLN A 1167 28.50 -9.67 -12.50
N ILE A 1168 28.26 -10.77 -11.77
CA ILE A 1168 29.24 -11.35 -10.83
C ILE A 1168 29.99 -12.58 -11.37
N ARG A 1169 29.60 -13.05 -12.55
CA ARG A 1169 30.29 -14.11 -13.32
C ARG A 1169 29.99 -13.93 -14.79
N ALA A 1170 31.00 -14.02 -15.65
CA ALA A 1170 30.81 -14.04 -17.10
C ALA A 1170 29.92 -15.21 -17.50
N THR A 1171 28.98 -14.95 -18.40
CA THR A 1171 28.10 -15.98 -18.93
C THR A 1171 27.85 -15.75 -20.41
N THR A 1172 27.92 -16.82 -21.20
CA THR A 1172 27.53 -16.84 -22.61
C THR A 1172 26.01 -16.98 -22.72
N VAL A 1173 25.28 -15.97 -22.21
CA VAL A 1173 23.81 -15.95 -22.31
C VAL A 1173 23.35 -15.67 -23.73
N LEU A 1174 22.30 -16.37 -24.16
CA LEU A 1174 21.60 -16.06 -25.42
C LEU A 1174 20.79 -14.76 -25.30
N ASN A 1175 20.28 -14.43 -24.10
CA ASN A 1175 19.58 -13.18 -23.75
C ASN A 1175 19.88 -12.78 -22.29
N TYR A 1176 20.14 -11.50 -22.03
CA TYR A 1176 20.27 -10.96 -20.67
C TYR A 1176 18.90 -10.84 -19.99
N PRO A 1177 18.81 -10.93 -18.65
CA PRO A 1177 17.54 -10.73 -17.96
C PRO A 1177 17.07 -9.29 -18.07
N LEU A 1178 15.75 -9.10 -18.03
CA LEU A 1178 15.12 -7.79 -17.97
C LEU A 1178 15.07 -7.32 -16.52
N LEU A 1179 15.77 -6.23 -16.21
CA LEU A 1179 15.83 -5.65 -14.87
C LEU A 1179 14.67 -4.69 -14.66
N ARG A 1180 13.69 -5.10 -13.87
CA ARG A 1180 12.54 -4.27 -13.47
C ARG A 1180 12.91 -3.37 -12.30
N LEU A 1181 12.61 -2.08 -12.43
CA LEU A 1181 12.86 -1.10 -11.37
C LEU A 1181 11.72 -1.08 -10.34
N ALA A 1182 11.91 -0.35 -9.26
CA ALA A 1182 10.89 -0.16 -8.21
C ALA A 1182 11.02 1.24 -7.60
N GLY A 1183 9.95 1.69 -6.93
CA GLY A 1183 9.95 2.94 -6.17
C GLY A 1183 9.81 4.22 -6.98
N LEU A 1184 9.55 4.14 -8.29
CA LEU A 1184 9.37 5.31 -9.16
C LEU A 1184 7.88 5.71 -9.23
N ASP A 1185 7.60 6.99 -9.50
CA ASP A 1185 6.23 7.45 -9.81
C ASP A 1185 5.82 6.88 -11.18
N PRO A 1186 4.73 6.09 -11.26
CA PRO A 1186 4.35 5.40 -12.50
C PRO A 1186 3.98 6.37 -13.64
N VAL A 1187 3.48 7.57 -13.32
CA VAL A 1187 3.03 8.57 -14.31
C VAL A 1187 4.19 9.49 -14.71
N ALA A 1188 5.12 9.74 -13.78
CA ALA A 1188 6.30 10.55 -14.05
C ALA A 1188 7.16 9.97 -15.17
N ARG A 1189 7.89 10.85 -15.85
CA ARG A 1189 8.88 10.48 -16.86
C ARG A 1189 10.27 10.66 -16.29
N TYR A 1190 11.16 9.72 -16.57
CA TYR A 1190 12.52 9.70 -16.08
C TYR A 1190 13.49 9.62 -17.24
N LYS A 1191 14.47 10.52 -17.23
CA LYS A 1191 15.58 10.57 -18.17
C LYS A 1191 16.73 9.74 -17.62
N LEU A 1192 17.23 8.78 -18.40
CA LEU A 1192 18.32 7.88 -17.99
C LEU A 1192 19.65 8.40 -18.51
N ASP A 1193 20.60 8.70 -17.61
CA ASP A 1193 21.94 9.23 -17.90
C ASP A 1193 21.95 10.41 -18.90
N GLY A 1194 20.92 11.26 -18.86
CA GLY A 1194 20.78 12.38 -19.79
C GLY A 1194 20.40 11.99 -21.23
N GLY A 1195 20.07 10.73 -21.49
CA GLY A 1195 19.62 10.19 -22.77
C GLY A 1195 18.11 10.01 -22.87
N GLU A 1196 17.68 8.78 -23.16
CA GLU A 1196 16.28 8.41 -23.41
C GLU A 1196 15.39 8.61 -22.18
N THR A 1197 14.11 8.89 -22.44
CA THR A 1197 13.12 9.17 -21.39
C THR A 1197 11.99 8.15 -21.42
N TYR A 1198 11.73 7.52 -20.28
CA TYR A 1198 10.69 6.51 -20.11
C TYR A 1198 9.73 6.89 -18.98
N SER A 1199 8.49 6.40 -19.02
CA SER A 1199 7.61 6.54 -17.86
C SER A 1199 8.09 5.64 -16.72
N GLY A 1200 7.81 6.00 -15.47
CA GLY A 1200 8.09 5.14 -14.33
C GLY A 1200 7.38 3.79 -14.45
N ALA A 1201 6.16 3.75 -14.96
CA ALA A 1201 5.44 2.50 -15.24
C ALA A 1201 6.18 1.62 -16.26
N THR A 1202 6.75 2.21 -17.32
CA THR A 1202 7.58 1.48 -18.28
C THR A 1202 8.82 0.89 -17.61
N LEU A 1203 9.51 1.65 -16.77
CA LEU A 1203 10.73 1.19 -16.10
C LEU A 1203 10.46 0.11 -15.04
N MET A 1204 9.34 0.20 -14.32
CA MET A 1204 8.99 -0.80 -13.30
C MET A 1204 8.40 -2.08 -13.89
N ASN A 1205 7.58 -1.99 -14.94
CA ASN A 1205 6.89 -3.16 -15.51
C ASN A 1205 7.62 -3.75 -16.72
N GLY A 1206 8.10 -2.86 -17.61
CA GLY A 1206 8.83 -3.19 -18.82
C GLY A 1206 10.33 -3.37 -18.60
N GLY A 1207 10.91 -2.76 -17.55
CA GLY A 1207 12.31 -2.94 -17.18
C GLY A 1207 13.32 -2.41 -18.21
N ILE A 1208 14.60 -2.62 -17.89
CA ILE A 1208 15.76 -2.26 -18.71
C ILE A 1208 16.71 -3.45 -18.81
N GLN A 1209 17.44 -3.56 -19.91
CA GLN A 1209 18.38 -4.65 -20.13
C GLN A 1209 19.79 -4.08 -20.33
N PHE A 1210 20.77 -4.70 -19.67
CA PHE A 1210 22.18 -4.33 -19.81
C PHE A 1210 22.97 -5.46 -20.45
N ARG A 1211 23.95 -5.07 -21.26
CA ARG A 1211 24.99 -5.97 -21.75
C ARG A 1211 26.26 -5.75 -20.94
N PHE A 1212 26.89 -6.85 -20.56
CA PHE A 1212 28.12 -6.88 -19.78
C PHE A 1212 29.25 -7.51 -20.60
N GLY A 1213 30.46 -6.98 -20.46
CA GLY A 1213 31.61 -7.30 -21.32
C GLY A 1213 32.62 -8.29 -20.74
N THR A 1214 32.68 -8.43 -19.41
CA THR A 1214 33.75 -9.15 -18.68
C THR A 1214 33.20 -10.00 -17.54
N ASP A 1215 34.05 -10.72 -16.81
CA ASP A 1215 33.65 -11.58 -15.69
C ASP A 1215 32.87 -10.79 -14.62
N TYR A 1216 33.52 -9.75 -14.09
CA TYR A 1216 32.90 -8.72 -13.26
C TYR A 1216 32.71 -7.47 -14.10
N ASP A 1217 31.47 -7.02 -14.25
CA ASP A 1217 31.11 -5.78 -14.94
C ASP A 1217 29.89 -5.15 -14.27
N SER A 1218 29.74 -3.84 -14.38
CA SER A 1218 28.76 -3.07 -13.62
C SER A 1218 28.26 -1.86 -14.38
N LYS A 1219 27.05 -1.42 -14.04
CA LYS A 1219 26.40 -0.21 -14.55
C LYS A 1219 25.86 0.60 -13.38
N VAL A 1220 26.16 1.89 -13.40
CA VAL A 1220 25.51 2.91 -12.56
C VAL A 1220 24.73 3.81 -13.50
N VAL A 1221 23.42 3.90 -13.30
CA VAL A 1221 22.53 4.70 -14.14
C VAL A 1221 21.80 5.71 -13.27
N LEU A 1222 21.93 6.99 -13.58
CA LEU A 1222 21.19 8.07 -12.94
C LEU A 1222 19.86 8.29 -13.67
N LEU A 1223 18.78 8.38 -12.91
CA LEU A 1223 17.45 8.68 -13.38
C LEU A 1223 17.05 10.05 -12.83
N GLU A 1224 16.58 10.93 -13.70
CA GLU A 1224 16.10 12.27 -13.34
C GLU A 1224 14.68 12.46 -13.84
N ARG A 1225 13.75 12.86 -12.97
CA ARG A 1225 12.37 13.16 -13.33
C ARG A 1225 12.31 14.39 -14.24
N VAL A 1226 11.56 14.31 -15.33
CA VAL A 1226 11.38 15.39 -16.34
C VAL A 1226 9.93 15.77 -16.59
#